data_AF-A0A8T4NIN5-F1
#
_entry.id   AF-A0A8T4NIN5-F1
#
_cell.length_a   1.000
_cell.length_b   1.000
_cell.length_c   1.000
_cell.angle_alpha   90.00
_cell.angle_beta   90.00
_cell.angle_gamma   90.00
#
_symmetry.space_group_name_H-M   'P 1'
#
loop_
_entity.id
_entity.type
_entity.pdbx_description
1 polymer ?
#
loop_
_entity_poly.entity_id
_entity_poly.type
_entity_poly.pdbx_seq_one_letter_code
_entity_poly.pdbx_strand_id
1 'polypeptide(L)'
;MQSTIDLLNLLKKIKNFTELEKELSNISSDKEKGDLFELFCQTYLKIIYKKQVFKSVQLFKDVSATTLEKLNLRISKDYGIDIVAITDSDDIWTIQVKFRQSDQLTWRELSTFKASSEKADFTMLMSNVNKVIHPHQTLANFSSILRNEFEALTEEDFSNIKSALKGQAIKPIIFSPRHHQIEAINSAINHFKTNHLGQMIHACGTGKTLTSLWIKEALKPKNTIVYVPSLSLLKQTLEEWTKHKSSNFSIKCVCSDQSVSTTAKELDETIVDVTELGVPVTTNSKEVAEFLKPSKKDKIIFSTYQSAPVILQAIKSLPKFSFDFGVFDEAHRTASKSEHLFTKSLNTPIQKKLFMTATPKLYAPHLKSRAKEEDVLLCSMDDAKIYGEVFHEIKFGEAIKLNLLSDYKIKVIYVSNENIKELIDRRYWLNVLGKEITADELAKVWALLRSLDETNHVISFHSRIHGAKEFQTLVDKTVELLKSHKKEVVDVKTYHIAGEYPTYQRSKILSEFITQKKSLVTNARCLTEGVDVPAIDGVYFVDAKQNLIDIVQAVGRAMRKKSTKYGYIIIPVFIQDETNIENIVEKSAFKQVWSVVEAMKDQDARLSHIIEKLQELKGKKKFGSLSARDQSEERKLKADLGNIFDISDSILPKNIDIPSFIEHISLKTLDIIGNSWDERFGEYKMFKERHGREPIRESKNKLENKLSYWVGTQRSWHHGNKLPKKRFDKLNSIGFNWGIVLNSWNQIFEDYQRFKEKNNREPLEGSKEESEKYLARWAGGQRTNYKQNNLPQNKIDKLNSLDFVWNLIEDRWEKSFNNYQKFKKDHGREPVFKVTNGVERDLSVWAGDQRERYKANKISKERIDKLNSIGFSWDYKKDQWNNNFNKYKSFKESKGREPSHSAKDKSENALATWVIGQRISYSRNNLLPDRINILNSISFSWSIKGDRWDKAFEEYKIFKKKYNHEPSGKSKNKSESEIGVWIRRQKIEYNKNNLSENRVNRLNSIGVIWDQKKDWWEQSFNDYITFKKEYGREPLHTSKNKLEKDIALWITRQRKSYKKNNLSQYRIDKLNLINFVWDQKKDGWNRSFDDYQKFKKKHCKEPSSSSKEKFERFLAHWAGYQRKGSGRSRLPLSKNKVDKLNSIDFIWDIHDFFWARKFNDYQRFKEKNNREPSNHSKIESERSIARWANGQREEYKKNKLPKDRISKLNSINFKWKLKTLEY
;
A
#
# COMPACT_ATOMS: atom_id res chain seq x y z
N MET A 1 10.79 60.08 32.25
CA MET A 1 9.82 61.09 31.77
C MET A 1 10.26 61.67 30.43
N GLN A 2 11.48 62.19 30.30
CA GLN A 2 12.03 62.70 29.02
C GLN A 2 11.98 61.67 27.87
N SER A 3 12.53 60.46 28.06
CA SER A 3 12.49 59.39 27.03
C SER A 3 11.07 59.01 26.59
N THR A 4 10.08 59.17 27.46
CA THR A 4 8.66 58.94 27.13
C THR A 4 8.12 60.01 26.19
N ILE A 5 8.48 61.27 26.44
CA ILE A 5 8.12 62.41 25.57
C ILE A 5 8.81 62.26 24.21
N ASP A 6 10.09 61.89 24.20
CA ASP A 6 10.88 61.71 22.99
C ASP A 6 10.33 60.58 22.12
N LEU A 7 10.02 59.42 22.72
CA LEU A 7 9.37 58.31 22.01
C LEU A 7 7.97 58.70 21.52
N LEU A 8 7.16 59.41 22.32
CA LEU A 8 5.86 59.91 21.90
C LEU A 8 5.96 60.86 20.70
N ASN A 9 6.96 61.74 20.69
CA ASN A 9 7.23 62.65 19.57
C ASN A 9 7.62 61.89 18.31
N LEU A 10 8.50 60.89 18.43
CA LEU A 10 8.89 60.00 17.34
C LEU A 10 7.65 59.31 16.74
N LEU A 11 6.80 58.72 17.60
CA LEU A 11 5.62 57.94 17.20
C LEU A 11 4.47 58.77 16.62
N LYS A 12 4.51 60.11 16.66
CA LYS A 12 3.43 60.98 16.14
C LYS A 12 3.11 60.70 14.68
N LYS A 13 4.13 60.51 13.84
CA LYS A 13 3.99 60.30 12.39
C LYS A 13 4.18 58.85 11.94
N ILE A 14 4.61 57.97 12.84
CA ILE A 14 4.90 56.56 12.57
C ILE A 14 3.62 55.73 12.60
N LYS A 15 3.46 54.88 11.58
CA LYS A 15 2.33 53.98 11.40
C LYS A 15 2.71 52.50 11.48
N ASN A 16 3.96 52.16 11.23
CA ASN A 16 4.47 50.80 11.19
C ASN A 16 5.89 50.70 11.74
N PHE A 17 6.37 49.48 11.98
CA PHE A 17 7.69 49.27 12.56
C PHE A 17 8.85 49.65 11.64
N THR A 18 8.70 49.50 10.32
CA THR A 18 9.75 49.86 9.35
C THR A 18 10.05 51.37 9.39
N GLU A 19 9.03 52.21 9.54
CA GLU A 19 9.19 53.64 9.77
C GLU A 19 9.87 53.93 11.11
N LEU A 20 9.47 53.26 12.19
CA LEU A 20 10.12 53.39 13.50
C LEU A 20 11.60 53.02 13.46
N GLU A 21 11.93 51.88 12.83
CA GLU A 21 13.30 51.41 12.69
C GLU A 21 14.14 52.42 11.91
N LYS A 22 13.60 53.02 10.85
CA LYS A 22 14.27 54.05 10.06
C LYS A 22 14.54 55.32 10.87
N GLU A 23 13.54 55.81 11.59
CA GLU A 23 13.68 57.02 12.42
C GLU A 23 14.65 56.81 13.59
N LEU A 24 14.59 55.65 14.26
CA LEU A 24 15.58 55.29 15.28
C LEU A 24 17.00 55.19 14.72
N SER A 25 17.15 54.69 13.49
CA SER A 25 18.46 54.58 12.83
C SER A 25 19.10 55.93 12.50
N ASN A 26 18.31 57.00 12.38
CA ASN A 26 18.80 58.36 12.13
C ASN A 26 19.33 59.06 13.39
N ILE A 27 19.13 58.49 14.58
CA ILE A 27 19.62 59.05 15.85
C ILE A 27 21.12 58.77 16.00
N SER A 28 21.90 59.84 16.12
CA SER A 28 23.37 59.80 16.21
C SER A 28 23.88 59.16 17.51
N SER A 29 23.15 59.36 18.61
CA SER A 29 23.52 58.81 19.93
C SER A 29 23.07 57.36 20.06
N ASP A 30 24.03 56.44 20.17
CA ASP A 30 23.75 55.01 20.39
C ASP A 30 23.00 54.74 21.70
N LYS A 31 23.27 55.54 22.74
CA LYS A 31 22.61 55.44 24.04
C LYS A 31 21.14 55.87 23.96
N GLU A 32 20.87 57.02 23.35
CA GLU A 32 19.50 57.54 23.21
C GLU A 32 18.63 56.60 22.36
N LYS A 33 19.17 56.13 21.24
CA LYS A 33 18.55 55.12 20.38
C LYS A 33 18.24 53.83 21.13
N GLY A 34 19.16 53.36 21.97
CA GLY A 34 18.96 52.21 22.86
C GLY A 34 17.81 52.43 23.85
N ASP A 35 17.86 53.53 24.61
CA ASP A 35 16.87 53.89 25.63
C ASP A 35 15.45 53.99 25.05
N LEU A 36 15.31 54.57 23.84
CA LEU A 36 14.01 54.67 23.15
C LEU A 36 13.47 53.32 22.70
N PHE A 37 14.35 52.46 22.17
CA PHE A 37 13.95 51.12 21.74
C PHE A 37 13.60 50.22 22.94
N GLU A 38 14.33 50.33 24.06
CA GLU A 38 13.98 49.68 25.33
C GLU A 38 12.60 50.09 25.83
N LEU A 39 12.28 51.39 25.79
CA LEU A 39 10.97 51.88 26.20
C LEU A 39 9.85 51.39 25.27
N PHE A 40 10.11 51.32 23.96
CA PHE A 40 9.19 50.70 23.00
C PHE A 40 8.95 49.23 23.33
N CYS A 41 10.01 48.44 23.54
CA CYS A 41 9.93 47.02 23.90
C CYS A 41 9.21 46.79 25.24
N GLN A 42 9.46 47.63 26.25
CA GLN A 42 8.75 47.59 27.53
C GLN A 42 7.25 47.81 27.33
N THR A 43 6.88 48.80 26.52
CA THR A 43 5.46 49.10 26.24
C THR A 43 4.82 47.98 25.44
N TYR A 44 5.52 47.45 24.43
CA TYR A 44 5.10 46.28 23.66
C TYR A 44 4.78 45.09 24.56
N LEU A 45 5.65 44.75 25.53
CA LEU A 45 5.41 43.64 26.46
C LEU A 45 4.20 43.88 27.37
N LYS A 46 3.95 45.13 27.79
CA LYS A 46 2.82 45.47 28.67
C LYS A 46 1.46 45.31 27.97
N ILE A 47 1.39 45.59 26.67
CA ILE A 47 0.09 45.82 26.02
C ILE A 47 -0.13 44.97 24.76
N ILE A 48 0.93 44.65 24.02
CA ILE A 48 0.83 43.92 22.75
C ILE A 48 1.13 42.43 22.95
N TYR A 49 2.10 42.11 23.80
CA TYR A 49 2.53 40.74 24.01
C TYR A 49 1.46 39.93 24.74
N LYS A 50 0.69 39.17 23.96
CA LYS A 50 -0.52 38.46 24.42
C LYS A 50 -0.22 37.08 25.03
N LYS A 51 0.94 36.50 24.71
CA LYS A 51 1.27 35.11 25.05
C LYS A 51 1.45 34.87 26.55
N GLN A 52 1.84 35.89 27.32
CA GLN A 52 1.95 35.83 28.78
C GLN A 52 1.26 37.03 29.41
N VAL A 53 0.65 36.82 30.58
CA VAL A 53 0.15 37.92 31.41
C VAL A 53 1.27 38.32 32.38
N PHE A 54 1.70 39.58 32.28
CA PHE A 54 2.69 40.17 33.19
C PHE A 54 2.01 40.98 34.27
N LYS A 55 2.37 40.69 35.52
CA LYS A 55 2.01 41.47 36.71
C LYS A 55 2.75 42.80 36.73
N SER A 56 4.01 42.80 36.29
CA SER A 56 4.82 44.01 36.11
C SER A 56 5.85 43.85 35.01
N VAL A 57 6.15 44.93 34.28
CA VAL A 57 7.25 45.00 33.30
C VAL A 57 8.01 46.29 33.57
N GLN A 58 9.24 46.18 34.04
CA GLN A 58 10.06 47.31 34.52
C GLN A 58 11.34 47.40 33.71
N LEU A 59 11.80 48.62 33.41
CA LEU A 59 13.17 48.82 32.93
C LEU A 59 14.11 48.45 34.08
N PHE A 60 15.32 47.95 33.78
CA PHE A 60 16.25 47.44 34.79
C PHE A 60 16.54 48.43 35.93
N LYS A 61 16.61 49.73 35.60
CA LYS A 61 16.79 50.83 36.57
C LYS A 61 15.64 51.02 37.56
N ASP A 62 14.45 50.52 37.24
CA ASP A 62 13.22 50.69 38.03
C ASP A 62 12.80 49.40 38.77
N VAL A 63 13.65 48.35 38.75
CA VAL A 63 13.35 47.04 39.35
C VAL A 63 13.46 47.10 40.87
N SER A 64 12.51 46.46 41.57
CA SER A 64 12.50 46.42 43.04
C SER A 64 13.74 45.72 43.64
N ALA A 65 14.20 46.19 44.81
CA ALA A 65 15.32 45.59 45.54
C ALA A 65 15.10 44.09 45.81
N THR A 66 13.87 43.69 46.17
CA THR A 66 13.51 42.29 46.41
C THR A 66 13.67 41.40 45.17
N THR A 67 13.37 41.90 43.98
CA THR A 67 13.55 41.14 42.73
C THR A 67 15.03 41.04 42.38
N LEU A 68 15.79 42.11 42.58
CA LEU A 68 17.24 42.12 42.36
C LEU A 68 17.99 41.18 43.29
N GLU A 69 17.57 41.07 44.56
CA GLU A 69 18.12 40.10 45.51
C GLU A 69 17.90 38.65 45.06
N LYS A 70 16.69 38.31 44.58
CA LYS A 70 16.39 36.98 44.03
C LYS A 70 17.29 36.64 42.84
N LEU A 71 17.55 37.61 41.96
CA LEU A 71 18.43 37.45 40.81
C LEU A 71 19.93 37.57 41.16
N ASN A 72 20.28 37.99 42.39
CA ASN A 72 21.63 38.34 42.81
C ASN A 72 22.29 39.45 41.96
N LEU A 73 21.52 40.50 41.67
CA LEU A 73 21.92 41.64 40.83
C LEU A 73 21.88 42.97 41.60
N ARG A 74 22.53 44.00 41.06
CA ARG A 74 22.54 45.38 41.61
C ARG A 74 22.34 46.40 40.51
N ILE A 75 21.59 47.49 40.77
CA ILE A 75 21.32 48.52 39.74
C ILE A 75 22.61 49.20 39.23
N SER A 76 23.65 49.28 40.07
CA SER A 76 24.90 50.00 39.77
C SER A 76 25.83 49.32 38.77
N LYS A 77 25.50 48.12 38.26
CA LYS A 77 26.35 47.34 37.35
C LYS A 77 25.56 46.95 36.10
N ASP A 78 26.21 47.02 34.94
CA ASP A 78 25.65 46.52 33.69
C ASP A 78 25.78 44.99 33.61
N TYR A 79 24.64 44.32 33.53
CA TYR A 79 24.50 42.87 33.41
C TYR A 79 24.00 42.44 32.03
N GLY A 80 23.82 43.39 31.10
CA GLY A 80 23.17 43.19 29.82
C GLY A 80 21.68 42.84 29.92
N ILE A 81 21.03 43.12 31.06
CA ILE A 81 19.59 42.97 31.28
C ILE A 81 18.98 44.38 31.23
N ASP A 82 18.04 44.58 30.31
CA ASP A 82 17.46 45.91 30.05
C ASP A 82 16.04 46.02 30.62
N ILE A 83 15.30 44.90 30.63
CA ILE A 83 13.94 44.81 31.17
C ILE A 83 13.81 43.59 32.09
N VAL A 84 13.07 43.73 33.18
CA VAL A 84 12.62 42.60 34.01
C VAL A 84 11.10 42.58 34.03
N ALA A 85 10.52 41.43 33.69
CA ALA A 85 9.08 41.20 33.75
C ALA A 85 8.77 40.12 34.78
N ILE A 86 7.69 40.33 35.55
CA ILE A 86 7.18 39.35 36.52
C ILE A 86 5.86 38.85 35.99
N THR A 87 5.74 37.53 35.83
CA THR A 87 4.49 36.92 35.36
C THR A 87 3.44 36.90 36.46
N ASP A 88 2.21 36.65 36.05
CA ASP A 88 1.09 36.38 36.92
C ASP A 88 1.23 35.13 37.82
N SER A 89 2.27 34.30 37.58
CA SER A 89 2.68 33.15 38.39
C SER A 89 3.88 33.47 39.28
N ASP A 90 4.27 34.75 39.36
CA ASP A 90 5.47 35.24 40.03
C ASP A 90 6.82 34.72 39.45
N ASP A 91 6.81 34.19 38.21
CA ASP A 91 8.04 33.85 37.48
C ASP A 91 8.77 35.14 37.07
N ILE A 92 10.10 35.15 37.19
CA ILE A 92 10.96 36.29 36.85
C ILE A 92 11.56 36.09 35.47
N TRP A 93 11.23 37.00 34.55
CA TRP A 93 11.74 37.04 33.19
C TRP A 93 12.76 38.16 33.06
N THR A 94 13.99 37.83 32.65
CA THR A 94 14.98 38.84 32.27
C THR A 94 14.99 38.99 30.76
N ILE A 95 14.97 40.23 30.30
CA ILE A 95 14.87 40.57 28.88
C ILE A 95 16.03 41.48 28.51
N GLN A 96 16.73 41.12 27.44
CA GLN A 96 17.73 41.96 26.80
C GLN A 96 17.13 42.57 25.53
N VAL A 97 17.35 43.85 25.33
CA VAL A 97 16.92 44.63 24.16
C VAL A 97 18.15 45.05 23.38
N LYS A 98 18.20 44.72 22.08
CA LYS A 98 19.31 45.13 21.20
C LYS A 98 18.80 45.73 19.91
N PHE A 99 19.18 46.97 19.65
CA PHE A 99 19.04 47.60 18.34
C PHE A 99 20.35 47.44 17.55
N ARG A 100 20.26 47.04 16.27
CA ARG A 100 21.40 46.78 15.38
C ARG A 100 21.10 47.27 13.96
N GLN A 101 22.14 47.73 13.27
CA GLN A 101 22.08 47.94 11.82
C GLN A 101 22.33 46.64 11.02
N SER A 102 22.95 45.64 11.66
CA SER A 102 23.12 44.29 11.11
C SER A 102 21.80 43.52 11.10
N ASP A 103 21.64 42.61 10.14
CA ASP A 103 20.49 41.71 10.06
C ASP A 103 20.56 40.50 11.02
N GLN A 104 21.70 40.34 11.70
CA GLN A 104 22.01 39.19 12.53
C GLN A 104 22.70 39.60 13.83
N LEU A 105 22.45 38.82 14.89
CA LEU A 105 23.07 38.97 16.19
C LEU A 105 23.73 37.66 16.63
N THR A 106 24.94 37.73 17.20
CA THR A 106 25.72 36.53 17.58
C THR A 106 25.59 36.19 19.06
N TRP A 107 25.71 34.90 19.42
CA TRP A 107 25.66 34.46 20.82
C TRP A 107 26.74 35.10 21.71
N ARG A 108 27.88 35.46 21.13
CA ARG A 108 28.97 36.14 21.85
C ARG A 108 28.51 37.49 22.42
N GLU A 109 27.66 38.21 21.69
CA GLU A 109 27.10 39.50 22.13
C GLU A 109 26.11 39.34 23.29
N LEU A 110 25.55 38.14 23.49
CA LEU A 110 24.57 37.84 24.55
C LEU A 110 25.22 37.19 25.78
N SER A 111 26.54 36.99 25.79
CA SER A 111 27.24 36.22 26.81
C SER A 111 27.05 36.78 28.23
N THR A 112 27.21 38.10 28.41
CA THR A 112 27.01 38.78 29.70
C THR A 112 25.57 38.65 30.20
N PHE A 113 24.60 38.87 29.31
CA PHE A 113 23.17 38.74 29.61
C PHE A 113 22.83 37.34 30.08
N LYS A 114 23.33 36.32 29.37
CA LYS A 114 23.02 34.93 29.68
C LYS A 114 23.60 34.51 31.03
N ALA A 115 24.86 34.85 31.29
CA ALA A 115 25.51 34.57 32.57
C ALA A 115 24.78 35.25 33.74
N SER A 116 24.35 36.50 33.54
CA SER A 116 23.67 37.28 34.59
C SER A 116 22.20 36.87 34.80
N SER A 117 21.63 36.14 33.85
CA SER A 117 20.23 35.70 33.87
C SER A 117 20.05 34.24 34.29
N GLU A 118 21.08 33.58 34.83
CA GLU A 118 21.02 32.16 35.21
C GLU A 118 19.93 31.85 36.25
N LYS A 119 19.67 32.80 37.16
CA LYS A 119 18.63 32.69 38.20
C LYS A 119 17.24 33.12 37.74
N ALA A 120 17.08 33.58 36.50
CA ALA A 120 15.78 33.93 35.96
C ALA A 120 15.04 32.67 35.53
N ASP A 121 13.72 32.64 35.73
CA ASP A 121 12.86 31.53 35.29
C ASP A 121 12.78 31.47 33.76
N PHE A 122 12.91 32.63 33.09
CA PHE A 122 12.93 32.73 31.65
C PHE A 122 13.79 33.89 31.16
N THR A 123 14.41 33.71 29.99
CA THR A 123 15.25 34.72 29.35
C THR A 123 14.69 35.05 27.97
N MET A 124 14.60 36.34 27.64
CA MET A 124 14.08 36.78 26.34
C MET A 124 15.02 37.80 25.69
N LEU A 125 15.25 37.66 24.40
CA LEU A 125 15.89 38.68 23.58
C LEU A 125 14.85 39.42 22.75
N MET A 126 14.86 40.75 22.78
CA MET A 126 14.07 41.59 21.88
C MET A 126 15.01 42.37 20.96
N SER A 127 14.86 42.24 19.65
CA SER A 127 15.77 42.88 18.72
C SER A 127 15.15 43.15 17.35
N ASN A 128 15.64 44.18 16.66
CA ASN A 128 15.25 44.50 15.28
C ASN A 128 16.00 43.67 14.22
N VAL A 129 16.79 42.67 14.63
CA VAL A 129 17.42 41.71 13.70
C VAL A 129 16.44 40.64 13.25
N ASN A 130 16.72 40.01 12.12
CA ASN A 130 15.94 38.88 11.62
C ASN A 130 16.38 37.52 12.19
N LYS A 131 17.63 37.40 12.63
CA LYS A 131 18.20 36.11 13.07
C LYS A 131 19.17 36.26 14.24
N VAL A 132 19.10 35.30 15.16
CA VAL A 132 20.06 35.13 16.27
C VAL A 132 20.86 33.86 16.03
N ILE A 133 22.17 33.98 15.90
CA ILE A 133 23.08 32.85 15.74
C ILE A 133 23.47 32.34 17.13
N HIS A 134 22.90 31.21 17.53
CA HIS A 134 23.16 30.55 18.81
C HIS A 134 23.79 29.16 18.60
N PRO A 135 24.61 28.67 19.55
CA PRO A 135 25.11 27.30 19.52
C PRO A 135 23.94 26.32 19.69
N HIS A 136 23.91 25.25 18.88
CA HIS A 136 22.80 24.30 18.72
C HIS A 136 22.42 23.48 19.97
N GLN A 137 22.92 23.81 21.16
CA GLN A 137 22.74 23.03 22.39
C GLN A 137 21.95 23.84 23.44
N THR A 138 20.65 23.53 23.49
CA THR A 138 19.76 23.59 24.66
C THR A 138 19.49 24.97 25.27
N LEU A 139 18.45 25.64 24.73
CA LEU A 139 17.92 26.93 25.18
C LEU A 139 16.48 26.81 25.73
N ALA A 140 16.21 25.81 26.59
CA ALA A 140 14.86 25.52 27.09
C ALA A 140 14.14 26.73 27.73
N ASN A 141 14.91 27.63 28.37
CA ASN A 141 14.39 28.84 29.03
C ASN A 141 14.82 30.13 28.31
N PHE A 142 15.01 30.08 26.99
CA PHE A 142 15.35 31.26 26.19
C PHE A 142 14.43 31.38 24.97
N SER A 143 14.00 32.59 24.67
CA SER A 143 13.24 32.90 23.45
C SER A 143 13.63 34.27 22.90
N SER A 144 13.22 34.57 21.68
CA SER A 144 13.45 35.87 21.08
C SER A 144 12.22 36.42 20.37
N ILE A 145 11.98 37.71 20.54
CA ILE A 145 11.06 38.53 19.74
C ILE A 145 11.94 39.32 18.78
N LEU A 146 11.86 38.95 17.51
CA LEU A 146 12.70 39.49 16.45
C LEU A 146 11.88 40.43 15.55
N ARG A 147 12.56 41.07 14.60
CA ARG A 147 12.00 42.06 13.66
C ARG A 147 10.60 41.71 13.15
N ASN A 148 10.40 40.48 12.70
CA ASN A 148 9.12 40.03 12.13
C ASN A 148 7.92 40.16 13.08
N GLU A 149 8.09 39.95 14.38
CA GLU A 149 6.99 40.12 15.33
C GLU A 149 6.65 41.61 15.53
N PHE A 150 7.61 42.51 15.32
CA PHE A 150 7.35 43.95 15.31
C PHE A 150 6.77 44.43 13.97
N GLU A 151 7.18 43.87 12.84
CA GLU A 151 6.60 44.19 11.53
C GLU A 151 5.13 43.76 11.41
N ALA A 152 4.71 42.77 12.20
CA ALA A 152 3.31 42.34 12.29
C ALA A 152 2.41 43.34 13.05
N LEU A 153 2.97 44.39 13.67
CA LEU A 153 2.21 45.43 14.37
C LEU A 153 1.38 46.25 13.38
N THR A 154 0.11 46.41 13.70
CA THR A 154 -0.84 47.23 12.94
C THR A 154 -0.77 48.71 13.34
N GLU A 155 -1.33 49.61 12.52
CA GLU A 155 -1.44 51.03 12.88
C GLU A 155 -2.17 51.23 14.22
N GLU A 156 -3.13 50.36 14.53
CA GLU A 156 -3.87 50.37 15.78
C GLU A 156 -3.01 49.92 16.97
N ASP A 157 -2.13 48.93 16.79
CA ASP A 157 -1.16 48.56 17.82
C ASP A 157 -0.24 49.74 18.15
N PHE A 158 0.20 50.50 17.15
CA PHE A 158 0.93 51.75 17.35
C PHE A 158 0.10 52.83 18.05
N SER A 159 -1.20 52.92 17.77
CA SER A 159 -2.13 53.79 18.50
C SER A 159 -2.26 53.40 19.98
N ASN A 160 -2.32 52.09 20.26
CA ASN A 160 -2.36 51.55 21.61
C ASN A 160 -1.05 51.81 22.36
N ILE A 161 0.11 51.67 21.70
CA ILE A 161 1.42 52.04 22.26
C ILE A 161 1.44 53.54 22.62
N LYS A 162 0.99 54.41 21.72
CA LYS A 162 0.89 55.86 21.98
C LYS A 162 -0.04 56.17 23.17
N SER A 163 -1.17 55.50 23.26
CA SER A 163 -2.15 55.67 24.34
C SER A 163 -1.58 55.19 25.68
N ALA A 164 -0.90 54.04 25.69
CA ALA A 164 -0.24 53.47 26.86
C ALA A 164 0.86 54.41 27.40
N LEU A 165 1.70 54.97 26.52
CA LEU A 165 2.74 55.93 26.88
C LEU A 165 2.16 57.23 27.47
N LYS A 166 0.91 57.58 27.12
CA LYS A 166 0.15 58.70 27.71
C LYS A 166 -0.61 58.32 28.99
N GLY A 167 -0.54 57.06 29.44
CA GLY A 167 -1.30 56.56 30.60
C GLY A 167 -2.79 56.36 30.34
N GLN A 168 -3.22 56.26 29.08
CA GLN A 168 -4.62 56.08 28.71
C GLN A 168 -5.02 54.59 28.65
N ALA A 169 -6.29 54.30 28.92
CA ALA A 169 -6.84 52.94 28.84
C ALA A 169 -6.86 52.43 27.39
N ILE A 170 -6.50 51.16 27.21
CA ILE A 170 -6.38 50.51 25.89
C ILE A 170 -7.62 49.67 25.63
N LYS A 171 -8.14 49.69 24.40
CA LYS A 171 -9.25 48.82 23.98
C LYS A 171 -8.70 47.71 23.08
N PRO A 172 -8.50 46.47 23.59
CA PRO A 172 -8.13 45.36 22.73
C PRO A 172 -9.31 44.95 21.84
N ILE A 173 -9.06 44.71 20.55
CA ILE A 173 -10.05 44.08 19.66
C ILE A 173 -10.11 42.59 19.96
N ILE A 174 -11.21 42.17 20.58
CA ILE A 174 -11.56 40.76 20.80
C ILE A 174 -12.63 40.41 19.75
N PHE A 175 -12.43 39.31 19.02
CA PHE A 175 -13.42 38.84 18.06
C PHE A 175 -14.59 38.19 18.77
N SER A 176 -15.78 38.36 18.20
CA SER A 176 -16.99 37.65 18.60
C SER A 176 -17.27 36.47 17.67
N PRO A 177 -17.87 35.38 18.18
CA PRO A 177 -18.24 34.22 17.36
C PRO A 177 -19.28 34.61 16.30
N ARG A 178 -19.08 34.14 15.07
CA ARG A 178 -20.07 34.21 14.00
C ARG A 178 -21.21 33.22 14.25
N HIS A 179 -22.33 33.36 13.53
CA HIS A 179 -23.52 32.51 13.67
C HIS A 179 -23.21 31.01 13.70
N HIS A 180 -22.45 30.52 12.72
CA HIS A 180 -22.09 29.10 12.60
C HIS A 180 -21.18 28.62 13.74
N GLN A 181 -20.44 29.53 14.37
CA GLN A 181 -19.59 29.23 15.53
C GLN A 181 -20.44 29.19 16.80
N ILE A 182 -21.45 30.06 16.92
CA ILE A 182 -22.45 30.01 17.99
C ILE A 182 -23.21 28.67 17.95
N GLU A 183 -23.64 28.22 16.77
CA GLU A 183 -24.26 26.90 16.58
C GLU A 183 -23.32 25.77 17.03
N ALA A 184 -22.05 25.80 16.62
CA ALA A 184 -21.06 24.82 17.05
C ALA A 184 -20.82 24.83 18.57
N ILE A 185 -20.77 26.01 19.19
CA ILE A 185 -20.64 26.17 20.65
C ILE A 185 -21.86 25.55 21.36
N ASN A 186 -23.07 25.89 20.92
CA ASN A 186 -24.30 25.36 21.50
C ASN A 186 -24.41 23.83 21.35
N SER A 187 -24.06 23.29 20.18
CA SER A 187 -24.00 21.85 19.95
C SER A 187 -22.96 21.17 20.83
N ALA A 188 -21.78 21.78 21.03
CA ALA A 188 -20.76 21.26 21.93
C ALA A 188 -21.24 21.24 23.40
N ILE A 189 -21.87 22.32 23.87
CA ILE A 189 -22.43 22.40 25.24
C ILE A 189 -23.45 21.31 25.46
N ASN A 190 -24.38 21.11 24.51
CA ASN A 190 -25.41 20.07 24.63
C ASN A 190 -24.82 18.66 24.55
N HIS A 191 -23.86 18.42 23.66
CA HIS A 191 -23.21 17.12 23.48
C HIS A 191 -22.43 16.68 24.72
N PHE A 192 -21.61 17.58 25.28
CA PHE A 192 -20.76 17.29 26.44
C PHE A 192 -21.50 17.32 27.80
N LYS A 193 -22.83 17.43 27.81
CA LYS A 193 -23.66 17.14 29.00
C LYS A 193 -23.74 15.64 29.28
N THR A 194 -23.83 14.82 28.22
CA THR A 194 -24.04 13.37 28.31
C THR A 194 -22.89 12.55 27.75
N ASN A 195 -22.05 13.14 26.89
CA ASN A 195 -20.95 12.43 26.21
C ASN A 195 -19.57 12.93 26.67
N HIS A 196 -18.59 12.03 26.66
CA HIS A 196 -17.19 12.35 26.98
C HIS A 196 -16.31 12.59 25.74
N LEU A 197 -16.75 12.11 24.57
CA LEU A 197 -16.01 12.19 23.30
C LEU A 197 -16.90 12.87 22.26
N GLY A 198 -16.36 13.77 21.45
CA GLY A 198 -17.10 14.41 20.38
C GLY A 198 -16.23 14.94 19.26
N GLN A 199 -16.76 14.92 18.03
CA GLN A 199 -16.08 15.40 16.83
C GLN A 199 -16.72 16.68 16.28
N MET A 200 -15.87 17.64 15.91
CA MET A 200 -16.25 18.86 15.17
C MET A 200 -15.55 18.85 13.80
N ILE A 201 -16.33 18.67 12.73
CA ILE A 201 -15.80 18.57 11.37
C ILE A 201 -16.04 19.88 10.63
N HIS A 202 -15.01 20.70 10.50
CA HIS A 202 -15.16 22.06 9.95
C HIS A 202 -14.17 22.30 8.82
N ALA A 203 -14.64 22.85 7.71
CA ALA A 203 -13.83 23.20 6.55
C ALA A 203 -12.69 24.16 6.91
N CYS A 204 -11.60 24.12 6.15
CA CYS A 204 -10.49 25.05 6.34
C CYS A 204 -10.93 26.50 6.04
N GLY A 205 -10.48 27.46 6.87
CA GLY A 205 -10.88 28.86 6.76
C GLY A 205 -12.18 29.27 7.48
N THR A 206 -12.90 28.33 8.12
CA THR A 206 -14.15 28.63 8.87
C THR A 206 -13.95 29.09 10.32
N GLY A 207 -12.70 29.12 10.81
CA GLY A 207 -12.37 29.60 12.17
C GLY A 207 -12.34 28.53 13.26
N LYS A 208 -12.03 27.26 12.93
CA LYS A 208 -11.91 26.13 13.87
C LYS A 208 -11.19 26.45 15.19
N THR A 209 -10.01 27.07 15.09
CA THR A 209 -9.15 27.39 16.23
C THR A 209 -9.80 28.37 17.21
N LEU A 210 -10.54 29.36 16.71
CA LEU A 210 -11.30 30.29 17.55
C LEU A 210 -12.57 29.64 18.11
N THR A 211 -13.25 28.81 17.30
CA THR A 211 -14.42 28.05 17.77
C THR A 211 -14.06 27.16 18.96
N SER A 212 -12.90 26.50 18.96
CA SER A 212 -12.46 25.65 20.08
C SER A 212 -12.10 26.46 21.33
N LEU A 213 -11.55 27.67 21.20
CA LEU A 213 -11.38 28.61 22.32
C LEU A 213 -12.73 28.94 22.95
N TRP A 214 -13.72 29.35 22.15
CA TRP A 214 -15.03 29.73 22.70
C TRP A 214 -15.82 28.54 23.25
N ILE A 215 -15.63 27.33 22.70
CA ILE A 215 -16.14 26.10 23.33
C ILE A 215 -15.49 25.91 24.71
N LYS A 216 -14.16 26.08 24.83
CA LYS A 216 -13.48 26.03 26.13
C LYS A 216 -14.08 27.06 27.09
N GLU A 217 -14.26 28.31 26.65
CA GLU A 217 -14.80 29.36 27.52
C GLU A 217 -16.24 29.09 27.95
N ALA A 218 -17.06 28.52 27.08
CA ALA A 218 -18.42 28.12 27.40
C ALA A 218 -18.49 26.93 28.39
N LEU A 219 -17.58 25.96 28.25
CA LEU A 219 -17.50 24.79 29.14
C LEU A 219 -16.85 25.08 30.50
N LYS A 220 -16.10 26.19 30.62
CA LYS A 220 -15.41 26.65 31.84
C LYS A 220 -14.53 25.57 32.54
N PRO A 221 -13.70 24.80 31.80
CA PRO A 221 -12.79 23.82 32.41
C PRO A 221 -11.66 24.50 33.19
N LYS A 222 -11.21 23.89 34.29
CA LYS A 222 -10.08 24.38 35.08
C LYS A 222 -8.74 23.97 34.48
N ASN A 223 -8.63 22.73 34.01
CA ASN A 223 -7.43 22.19 33.38
C ASN A 223 -7.73 21.77 31.94
N THR A 224 -7.11 22.44 30.98
CA THR A 224 -7.26 22.17 29.54
C THR A 224 -5.94 21.71 28.92
N ILE A 225 -6.01 20.79 27.97
CA ILE A 225 -4.87 20.44 27.11
C ILE A 225 -5.23 20.60 25.63
N VAL A 226 -4.33 21.15 24.83
CA VAL A 226 -4.48 21.33 23.38
C VAL A 226 -3.35 20.58 22.67
N TYR A 227 -3.70 19.59 21.87
CA TYR A 227 -2.78 18.82 21.03
C TYR A 227 -2.81 19.30 19.58
N VAL A 228 -1.61 19.50 19.01
CA VAL A 228 -1.39 19.94 17.62
C VAL A 228 -0.27 19.13 16.95
N PRO A 229 -0.26 18.96 15.61
CA PRO A 229 0.72 18.13 14.89
C PRO A 229 2.13 18.72 14.79
N SER A 230 2.25 20.05 14.80
CA SER A 230 3.51 20.75 14.56
C SER A 230 3.71 21.96 15.47
N LEU A 231 4.97 22.38 15.61
CA LEU A 231 5.34 23.59 16.34
C LEU A 231 4.76 24.86 15.70
N SER A 232 4.67 24.90 14.37
CA SER A 232 4.06 26.02 13.65
C SER A 232 2.58 26.20 14.02
N LEU A 233 1.81 25.11 14.03
CA LEU A 233 0.40 25.16 14.43
C LEU A 233 0.24 25.45 15.93
N LEU A 234 1.19 25.02 16.76
CA LEU A 234 1.24 25.38 18.18
C LEU A 234 1.38 26.89 18.36
N LYS A 235 2.36 27.52 17.68
CA LYS A 235 2.57 28.97 17.70
C LYS A 235 1.30 29.71 17.29
N GLN A 236 0.69 29.32 16.16
CA GLN A 236 -0.54 29.92 15.65
C GLN A 236 -1.71 29.78 16.63
N THR A 237 -1.92 28.58 17.17
CA THR A 237 -3.02 28.33 18.11
C THR A 237 -2.85 29.12 19.40
N LEU A 238 -1.62 29.18 19.92
CA LEU A 238 -1.28 29.98 21.09
C LEU A 238 -1.55 31.48 20.84
N GLU A 239 -1.13 32.01 19.70
CA GLU A 239 -1.32 33.42 19.33
C GLU A 239 -2.81 33.78 19.20
N GLU A 240 -3.59 32.97 18.48
CA GLU A 240 -5.03 33.19 18.32
C GLU A 240 -5.78 33.08 19.66
N TRP A 241 -5.49 32.06 20.46
CA TRP A 241 -6.14 31.88 21.77
C TRP A 241 -5.80 33.01 22.73
N THR A 242 -4.55 33.47 22.73
CA THR A 242 -4.12 34.54 23.64
C THR A 242 -4.62 35.91 23.22
N LYS A 243 -4.77 36.15 21.91
CA LYS A 243 -5.31 37.40 21.36
C LYS A 243 -6.81 37.56 21.56
N HIS A 244 -7.57 36.47 21.51
CA HIS A 244 -9.04 36.50 21.47
C HIS A 244 -9.72 35.91 22.71
N LYS A 245 -8.97 35.65 23.79
CA LYS A 245 -9.53 35.20 25.07
C LYS A 245 -10.41 36.28 25.72
N SER A 246 -11.52 35.83 26.30
CA SER A 246 -12.41 36.64 27.17
C SER A 246 -11.96 36.58 28.63
N SER A 247 -11.19 35.56 29.02
CA SER A 247 -10.73 35.33 30.40
C SER A 247 -9.25 34.98 30.46
N ASN A 248 -8.56 35.38 31.53
CA ASN A 248 -7.15 35.09 31.72
C ASN A 248 -6.92 33.63 32.18
N PHE A 249 -5.89 32.99 31.62
CA PHE A 249 -5.46 31.63 31.96
C PHE A 249 -3.94 31.54 31.99
N SER A 250 -3.41 30.62 32.79
CA SER A 250 -1.99 30.27 32.87
C SER A 250 -1.65 29.27 31.77
N ILE A 251 -0.51 29.47 31.11
CA ILE A 251 -0.09 28.69 29.93
C ILE A 251 1.22 27.95 30.20
N LYS A 252 1.33 26.72 29.69
CA LYS A 252 2.59 25.98 29.61
C LYS A 252 2.68 25.28 28.26
N CYS A 253 3.83 25.37 27.59
CA CYS A 253 4.08 24.70 26.32
C CYS A 253 4.98 23.46 26.52
N VAL A 254 4.61 22.33 25.91
CA VAL A 254 5.33 21.06 26.05
C VAL A 254 5.68 20.49 24.67
N CYS A 255 6.98 20.52 24.33
CA CYS A 255 7.47 20.15 23.01
C CYS A 255 8.79 19.37 23.10
N SER A 256 8.89 18.19 22.46
CA SER A 256 10.14 17.41 22.37
C SER A 256 11.06 17.89 21.24
N ASP A 257 12.16 18.56 21.61
CA ASP A 257 13.12 19.27 20.73
C ASP A 257 13.81 18.39 19.65
N GLN A 258 14.02 17.09 19.93
CA GLN A 258 14.89 16.23 19.09
C GLN A 258 14.15 15.37 18.04
N SER A 259 12.90 14.98 18.29
CA SER A 259 12.16 14.12 17.36
C SER A 259 11.55 14.91 16.20
N VAL A 260 11.06 16.12 16.47
CA VAL A 260 10.44 16.99 15.45
C VAL A 260 11.46 17.44 14.41
N SER A 261 12.67 17.79 14.83
CA SER A 261 13.75 18.25 13.93
C SER A 261 14.35 17.12 13.07
N THR A 262 14.43 15.90 13.59
CA THR A 262 14.95 14.74 12.85
C THR A 262 13.94 14.22 11.83
N THR A 263 12.68 14.08 12.23
CA THR A 263 11.59 13.66 11.33
C THR A 263 11.25 14.73 10.28
N ALA A 264 11.31 16.02 10.63
CA ALA A 264 11.11 17.10 9.66
C ALA A 264 12.19 17.15 8.57
N LYS A 265 13.44 16.82 8.91
CA LYS A 265 14.54 16.71 7.93
C LYS A 265 14.39 15.53 6.97
N GLU A 266 13.78 14.42 7.40
CA GLU A 266 13.53 13.26 6.54
C GLU A 266 12.27 13.40 5.67
N LEU A 267 11.30 14.22 6.11
CA LEU A 267 10.00 14.39 5.46
C LEU A 267 9.83 15.74 4.74
N ASP A 268 10.86 16.58 4.68
CA ASP A 268 10.83 17.93 4.10
C ASP A 268 9.78 18.86 4.79
N GLU A 269 9.45 18.60 6.05
CA GLU A 269 8.48 19.40 6.83
C GLU A 269 9.12 20.67 7.42
N THR A 270 8.24 21.60 7.82
CA THR A 270 8.60 22.92 8.30
C THR A 270 9.27 22.89 9.68
N ILE A 271 10.52 23.38 9.77
CA ILE A 271 11.24 23.50 11.04
C ILE A 271 10.93 24.86 11.67
N VAL A 272 10.33 24.84 12.86
CA VAL A 272 10.19 26.01 13.73
C VAL A 272 11.09 25.79 14.94
N ASP A 273 11.94 26.76 15.22
CA ASP A 273 12.79 26.74 16.40
C ASP A 273 11.92 27.03 17.64
N VAL A 274 12.10 26.24 18.70
CA VAL A 274 11.37 26.39 19.97
C VAL A 274 11.59 27.79 20.56
N THR A 275 12.74 28.40 20.32
CA THR A 275 13.08 29.76 20.76
C THR A 275 12.22 30.84 20.08
N GLU A 276 11.49 30.54 19.01
CA GLU A 276 10.58 31.48 18.31
C GLU A 276 9.14 31.45 18.88
N LEU A 277 8.82 30.58 19.84
CA LEU A 277 7.47 30.50 20.39
C LEU A 277 7.10 31.71 21.26
N GLY A 278 8.10 32.40 21.82
CA GLY A 278 7.92 33.53 22.72
C GLY A 278 7.73 33.12 24.17
N VAL A 279 7.39 31.87 24.47
CA VAL A 279 7.02 31.37 25.81
C VAL A 279 7.94 30.23 26.28
N PRO A 280 8.08 30.01 27.59
CA PRO A 280 8.83 28.89 28.12
C PRO A 280 8.29 27.55 27.62
N VAL A 281 9.20 26.71 27.13
CA VAL A 281 8.87 25.37 26.65
C VAL A 281 9.62 24.35 27.48
N THR A 282 8.91 23.29 27.89
CA THR A 282 9.50 22.25 28.71
C THR A 282 9.39 20.88 28.05
N THR A 283 10.41 20.06 28.27
CA THR A 283 10.42 18.61 28.00
C THR A 283 10.40 17.80 29.29
N ASN A 284 10.37 18.47 30.44
CA ASN A 284 10.52 17.87 31.75
C ASN A 284 9.14 17.58 32.36
N SER A 285 8.84 16.30 32.57
CA SER A 285 7.57 15.86 33.16
C SER A 285 7.37 16.37 34.59
N LYS A 286 8.43 16.65 35.35
CA LYS A 286 8.34 17.21 36.71
C LYS A 286 7.82 18.64 36.72
N GLU A 287 8.30 19.49 35.80
CA GLU A 287 7.81 20.87 35.66
C GLU A 287 6.35 20.91 35.22
N VAL A 288 5.96 20.00 34.33
CA VAL A 288 4.55 19.84 33.93
C VAL A 288 3.69 19.41 35.13
N ALA A 289 4.18 18.49 35.97
CA ALA A 289 3.46 18.07 37.17
C ALA A 289 3.31 19.21 38.18
N GLU A 290 4.36 20.01 38.38
CA GLU A 290 4.31 21.18 39.26
C GLU A 290 3.29 22.21 38.76
N PHE A 291 3.31 22.49 37.45
CA PHE A 291 2.35 23.38 36.82
C PHE A 291 0.90 22.90 37.00
N LEU A 292 0.64 21.59 37.06
CA LEU A 292 -0.71 21.02 37.17
C LEU A 292 -1.24 20.87 38.60
N LYS A 293 -0.46 21.21 39.64
CA LYS A 293 -0.94 21.24 41.04
C LYS A 293 -2.16 22.17 41.22
N PRO A 294 -3.02 22.00 42.23
CA PRO A 294 -4.21 22.85 42.40
C PRO A 294 -3.89 24.36 42.44
N SER A 295 -4.68 25.18 41.73
CA SER A 295 -4.59 26.66 41.73
C SER A 295 -5.97 27.28 41.47
N LYS A 296 -6.12 28.57 41.80
CA LYS A 296 -7.34 29.35 41.52
C LYS A 296 -7.51 29.70 40.03
N LYS A 297 -6.40 29.83 39.28
CA LYS A 297 -6.40 30.20 37.85
C LYS A 297 -6.62 28.97 36.96
N ASP A 298 -7.32 29.18 35.84
CA ASP A 298 -7.45 28.18 34.78
C ASP A 298 -6.08 27.89 34.14
N LYS A 299 -5.81 26.64 33.81
CA LYS A 299 -4.53 26.16 33.29
C LYS A 299 -4.69 25.54 31.93
N ILE A 300 -3.82 25.90 31.00
CA ILE A 300 -3.82 25.38 29.64
C ILE A 300 -2.42 24.86 29.30
N ILE A 301 -2.35 23.60 28.89
CA ILE A 301 -1.17 23.02 28.28
C ILE A 301 -1.34 23.01 26.76
N PHE A 302 -0.43 23.64 26.03
CA PHE A 302 -0.29 23.45 24.59
C PHE A 302 0.83 22.45 24.34
N SER A 303 0.55 21.38 23.61
CA SER A 303 1.50 20.30 23.38
C SER A 303 1.47 19.86 21.93
N THR A 304 2.63 19.49 21.39
CA THR A 304 2.64 18.69 20.16
C THR A 304 2.20 17.25 20.47
N TYR A 305 1.63 16.54 19.50
CA TYR A 305 1.23 15.13 19.66
C TYR A 305 2.41 14.24 20.09
N GLN A 306 3.58 14.49 19.53
CA GLN A 306 4.83 13.77 19.80
C GLN A 306 5.28 13.91 21.26
N SER A 307 4.82 14.96 21.95
CA SER A 307 5.16 15.26 23.34
C SER A 307 4.18 14.66 24.35
N ALA A 308 3.14 13.95 23.89
CA ALA A 308 2.21 13.23 24.75
C ALA A 308 2.89 12.30 25.79
N PRO A 309 4.02 11.62 25.51
CA PRO A 309 4.72 10.83 26.53
C PRO A 309 5.16 11.64 27.75
N VAL A 310 5.58 12.89 27.58
CA VAL A 310 5.99 13.79 28.68
C VAL A 310 4.80 14.10 29.58
N ILE A 311 3.65 14.41 28.98
CA ILE A 311 2.38 14.66 29.68
C ILE A 311 1.95 13.42 30.47
N LEU A 312 1.97 12.24 29.84
CA LEU A 312 1.60 10.99 30.50
C LEU A 312 2.52 10.65 31.68
N GLN A 313 3.83 10.95 31.57
CA GLN A 313 4.75 10.80 32.69
C GLN A 313 4.46 11.79 33.82
N ALA A 314 4.12 13.04 33.51
CA ALA A 314 3.76 14.05 34.52
C ALA A 314 2.51 13.63 35.30
N ILE A 315 1.49 13.11 34.60
CA ILE A 315 0.24 12.66 35.22
C ILE A 315 0.47 11.44 36.12
N LYS A 316 1.43 10.55 35.78
CA LYS A 316 1.79 9.43 36.67
C LYS A 316 2.27 9.89 38.05
N SER A 317 2.92 11.06 38.13
CA SER A 317 3.32 11.67 39.42
C SER A 317 2.19 12.43 40.13
N LEU A 318 1.01 12.58 39.51
CA LEU A 318 -0.18 13.23 40.06
C LEU A 318 -1.34 12.22 40.15
N PRO A 319 -1.41 11.41 41.22
CA PRO A 319 -2.45 10.41 41.35
C PRO A 319 -3.84 11.04 41.26
N LYS A 320 -4.74 10.43 40.47
CA LYS A 320 -6.13 10.88 40.23
C LYS A 320 -6.28 12.18 39.44
N PHE A 321 -5.20 12.76 38.90
CA PHE A 321 -5.33 13.93 38.03
C PHE A 321 -5.93 13.53 36.66
N SER A 322 -6.89 14.33 36.20
CA SER A 322 -7.42 14.29 34.84
C SER A 322 -7.64 15.71 34.35
N PHE A 323 -7.40 15.99 33.08
CA PHE A 323 -7.86 17.25 32.48
C PHE A 323 -9.39 17.26 32.37
N ASP A 324 -9.99 18.43 32.52
CA ASP A 324 -11.43 18.60 32.37
C ASP A 324 -11.81 18.63 30.88
N PHE A 325 -10.96 19.24 30.05
CA PHE A 325 -11.19 19.39 28.61
C PHE A 325 -9.91 19.19 27.81
N GLY A 326 -10.02 18.54 26.66
CA GLY A 326 -8.91 18.31 25.74
C GLY A 326 -9.33 18.61 24.31
N VAL A 327 -8.53 19.42 23.62
CA VAL A 327 -8.72 19.74 22.20
C VAL A 327 -7.66 19.04 21.38
N PHE A 328 -8.08 18.28 20.39
CA PHE A 328 -7.23 17.53 19.47
C PHE A 328 -7.39 18.13 18.09
N ASP A 329 -6.48 19.04 17.71
CA ASP A 329 -6.47 19.63 16.37
C ASP A 329 -5.84 18.69 15.35
N GLU A 330 -6.30 18.77 14.10
CA GLU A 330 -5.96 17.84 13.03
C GLU A 330 -5.99 16.37 13.47
N ALA A 331 -7.07 16.02 14.18
CA ALA A 331 -7.23 14.73 14.84
C ALA A 331 -7.15 13.51 13.89
N HIS A 332 -7.33 13.70 12.58
CA HIS A 332 -7.20 12.62 11.59
C HIS A 332 -5.80 11.97 11.61
N ARG A 333 -4.75 12.70 12.02
CA ARG A 333 -3.39 12.14 12.19
C ARG A 333 -3.32 11.05 13.27
N THR A 334 -4.21 11.11 14.27
CA THR A 334 -4.28 10.08 15.31
C THR A 334 -4.90 8.75 14.83
N ALA A 335 -5.58 8.75 13.67
CA ALA A 335 -6.20 7.55 13.10
C ALA A 335 -5.23 6.72 12.25
N SER A 336 -4.04 7.25 11.95
CA SER A 336 -3.05 6.56 11.12
C SER A 336 -2.29 5.49 11.92
N LYS A 337 -2.28 4.25 11.42
CA LYS A 337 -1.56 3.14 12.06
C LYS A 337 -0.03 3.26 11.94
N SER A 338 0.49 4.14 11.07
CA SER A 338 1.94 4.32 10.88
C SER A 338 2.58 5.25 11.91
N GLU A 339 1.81 6.05 12.64
CA GLU A 339 2.33 7.11 13.52
C GLU A 339 2.05 6.81 15.01
N HIS A 340 2.75 5.83 15.55
CA HIS A 340 2.56 5.36 16.93
C HIS A 340 2.66 6.47 17.99
N LEU A 341 3.40 7.56 17.75
CA LEU A 341 3.48 8.68 18.70
C LEU A 341 2.18 9.49 18.80
N PHE A 342 1.45 9.67 17.70
CA PHE A 342 0.19 10.43 17.69
C PHE A 342 -0.89 9.69 18.48
N THR A 343 -0.97 8.36 18.33
CA THR A 343 -1.93 7.52 19.06
C THR A 343 -1.74 7.57 20.58
N LYS A 344 -0.53 7.87 21.08
CA LYS A 344 -0.29 7.98 22.54
C LYS A 344 -1.05 9.13 23.19
N SER A 345 -1.31 10.22 22.45
CA SER A 345 -2.10 11.35 22.95
C SER A 345 -3.52 10.94 23.38
N LEU A 346 -4.10 9.92 22.74
CA LEU A 346 -5.43 9.40 23.05
C LEU A 346 -5.49 8.79 24.45
N ASN A 347 -4.36 8.34 25.00
CA ASN A 347 -4.26 7.77 26.35
C ASN A 347 -4.25 8.83 27.46
N THR A 348 -4.22 10.12 27.12
CA THR A 348 -4.24 11.20 28.12
C THR A 348 -5.56 11.18 28.90
N PRO A 349 -5.54 11.11 30.24
CA PRO A 349 -6.74 11.18 31.07
C PRO A 349 -7.42 12.55 30.95
N ILE A 350 -8.54 12.60 30.22
CA ILE A 350 -9.30 13.82 29.92
C ILE A 350 -10.78 13.47 30.02
N GLN A 351 -11.56 14.26 30.75
CA GLN A 351 -13.00 14.05 30.96
C GLN A 351 -13.82 14.31 29.69
N LYS A 352 -13.50 15.36 28.94
CA LYS A 352 -14.17 15.75 27.69
C LYS A 352 -13.15 15.95 26.58
N LYS A 353 -13.18 15.12 25.53
CA LYS A 353 -12.27 15.19 24.38
C LYS A 353 -13.01 15.72 23.15
N LEU A 354 -12.56 16.86 22.66
CA LEU A 354 -12.97 17.46 21.39
C LEU A 354 -11.94 17.10 20.31
N PHE A 355 -12.36 16.34 19.31
CA PHE A 355 -11.58 16.06 18.11
C PHE A 355 -12.03 16.97 16.98
N MET A 356 -11.13 17.76 16.42
CA MET A 356 -11.46 18.67 15.32
C MET A 356 -10.56 18.42 14.10
N THR A 357 -11.17 18.46 12.92
CA THR A 357 -10.45 18.39 11.64
C THR A 357 -11.35 18.82 10.49
N ALA A 358 -10.77 19.11 9.32
CA ALA A 358 -11.51 19.21 8.06
C ALA A 358 -11.69 17.85 7.36
N THR A 359 -10.77 16.91 7.58
CA THR A 359 -10.65 15.68 6.78
C THR A 359 -10.68 14.43 7.68
N PRO A 360 -11.86 14.00 8.18
CA PRO A 360 -11.97 12.87 9.11
C PRO A 360 -11.65 11.50 8.48
N LYS A 361 -11.64 11.40 7.14
CA LYS A 361 -11.37 10.16 6.40
C LYS A 361 -10.30 10.40 5.34
N LEU A 362 -9.43 9.41 5.15
CA LEU A 362 -8.44 9.39 4.08
C LEU A 362 -8.55 8.14 3.24
N TYR A 363 -8.65 8.32 1.93
CA TYR A 363 -8.70 7.26 0.94
C TYR A 363 -7.34 7.12 0.24
N ALA A 364 -6.94 5.87 -0.06
CA ALA A 364 -5.74 5.62 -0.86
C ALA A 364 -6.02 5.88 -2.35
N PRO A 365 -5.28 6.76 -3.05
CA PRO A 365 -5.39 6.87 -4.49
C PRO A 365 -4.85 5.59 -5.17
N HIS A 366 -5.73 4.79 -5.77
CA HIS A 366 -5.43 3.73 -6.73
C HIS A 366 -4.46 2.60 -6.28
N LEU A 367 -4.81 1.82 -5.26
CA LEU A 367 -4.32 0.44 -5.14
C LEU A 367 -5.17 -0.50 -6.02
N LYS A 368 -4.86 -0.53 -7.33
CA LYS A 368 -5.41 -1.53 -8.26
C LYS A 368 -4.97 -2.93 -7.83
N SER A 369 -5.94 -3.80 -7.50
CA SER A 369 -6.07 -5.22 -7.92
C SER A 369 -6.62 -6.22 -6.88
N ARG A 370 -6.99 -5.79 -5.66
CA ARG A 370 -7.82 -6.62 -4.75
C ARG A 370 -9.10 -5.96 -4.26
N ALA A 371 -9.22 -4.65 -4.41
CA ALA A 371 -10.29 -3.85 -3.83
C ALA A 371 -11.29 -3.34 -4.89
N LYS A 372 -11.77 -4.21 -5.77
CA LYS A 372 -12.91 -3.84 -6.65
C LYS A 372 -14.25 -3.76 -5.87
N GLU A 373 -14.23 -4.05 -4.56
CA GLU A 373 -15.40 -3.99 -3.67
C GLU A 373 -15.16 -3.21 -2.37
N GLU A 374 -13.92 -2.80 -2.07
CA GLU A 374 -13.59 -2.13 -0.80
C GLU A 374 -12.97 -0.76 -1.07
N ASP A 375 -13.67 0.31 -0.67
CA ASP A 375 -13.07 1.63 -0.51
C ASP A 375 -11.94 1.49 0.54
N VAL A 376 -10.69 1.32 0.10
CA VAL A 376 -9.55 1.09 1.02
C VAL A 376 -9.24 2.39 1.75
N LEU A 377 -9.86 2.51 2.91
CA LEU A 377 -9.69 3.57 3.89
C LEU A 377 -8.29 3.47 4.54
N LEU A 378 -7.44 4.48 4.34
CA LEU A 378 -6.09 4.54 4.94
C LEU A 378 -6.16 4.92 6.41
N CYS A 379 -6.96 5.93 6.74
CA CYS A 379 -7.29 6.32 8.11
C CYS A 379 -8.73 6.82 8.17
N SER A 380 -9.39 6.62 9.31
CA SER A 380 -10.73 7.14 9.54
C SER A 380 -11.02 7.34 11.01
N MET A 381 -11.72 8.43 11.29
CA MET A 381 -12.26 8.76 12.61
C MET A 381 -13.69 8.22 12.82
N ASP A 382 -14.15 7.27 11.99
CA ASP A 382 -15.50 6.66 12.09
C ASP A 382 -15.71 5.83 13.36
N ASP A 383 -14.65 5.44 14.07
CA ASP A 383 -14.78 4.70 15.33
C ASP A 383 -15.25 5.61 16.47
N ALA A 384 -16.58 5.63 16.68
CA ALA A 384 -17.23 6.38 17.75
C ALA A 384 -16.72 6.00 19.16
N LYS A 385 -16.10 4.83 19.35
CA LYS A 385 -15.51 4.47 20.66
C LYS A 385 -14.23 5.23 20.96
N ILE A 386 -13.49 5.66 19.93
CA ILE A 386 -12.25 6.41 20.06
C ILE A 386 -12.52 7.91 19.96
N TYR A 387 -13.35 8.32 19.00
CA TYR A 387 -13.53 9.72 18.62
C TYR A 387 -14.86 10.33 19.05
N GLY A 388 -15.83 9.52 19.50
CA GLY A 388 -17.20 9.98 19.77
C GLY A 388 -17.99 10.26 18.50
N GLU A 389 -19.21 10.76 18.67
CA GLU A 389 -20.07 11.15 17.54
C GLU A 389 -19.73 12.55 17.02
N VAL A 390 -20.04 12.81 15.75
CA VAL A 390 -19.95 14.15 15.15
C VAL A 390 -21.12 14.98 15.68
N PHE A 391 -20.85 15.96 16.54
CA PHE A 391 -21.88 16.84 17.10
C PHE A 391 -22.13 18.08 16.25
N HIS A 392 -21.18 18.43 15.38
CA HIS A 392 -21.31 19.56 14.46
C HIS A 392 -20.40 19.40 13.24
N GLU A 393 -20.94 19.65 12.05
CA GLU A 393 -20.24 19.54 10.77
C GLU A 393 -20.53 20.77 9.89
N ILE A 394 -19.49 21.35 9.28
CA ILE A 394 -19.58 22.35 8.22
C ILE A 394 -18.52 22.03 7.18
N LYS A 395 -18.96 21.53 6.02
CA LYS A 395 -18.09 21.21 4.89
C LYS A 395 -17.96 22.39 3.91
N PHE A 396 -17.12 22.29 2.88
CA PHE A 396 -16.92 23.41 1.92
C PHE A 396 -18.22 23.88 1.28
N GLY A 397 -19.06 22.94 0.79
CA GLY A 397 -20.33 23.31 0.14
C GLY A 397 -21.27 24.12 1.04
N GLU A 398 -21.31 23.80 2.33
CA GLU A 398 -22.10 24.55 3.33
C GLU A 398 -21.45 25.88 3.69
N ALA A 399 -20.13 25.90 3.89
CA ALA A 399 -19.39 27.13 4.14
C ALA A 399 -19.50 28.13 2.98
N ILE A 400 -19.53 27.66 1.73
CA ILE A 400 -19.76 28.48 0.53
C ILE A 400 -21.20 29.01 0.53
N LYS A 401 -22.20 28.16 0.84
CA LYS A 401 -23.61 28.58 0.94
C LYS A 401 -23.84 29.63 2.03
N LEU A 402 -23.14 29.51 3.16
CA LEU A 402 -23.15 30.48 4.25
C LEU A 402 -22.29 31.73 3.97
N ASN A 403 -21.72 31.83 2.77
CA ASN A 403 -20.85 32.92 2.36
C ASN A 403 -19.68 33.11 3.37
N LEU A 404 -19.10 32.01 3.84
CA LEU A 404 -17.88 31.98 4.67
C LEU A 404 -16.64 31.79 3.81
N LEU A 405 -16.78 31.09 2.68
CA LEU A 405 -15.74 30.82 1.70
C LEU A 405 -16.20 31.25 0.30
N SER A 406 -15.25 31.57 -0.58
CA SER A 406 -15.50 31.70 -2.02
C SER A 406 -15.74 30.32 -2.64
N ASP A 407 -16.55 30.26 -3.70
CA ASP A 407 -16.73 29.02 -4.45
C ASP A 407 -15.44 28.65 -5.22
N TYR A 408 -15.35 27.45 -5.77
CA TYR A 408 -14.12 26.97 -6.42
C TYR A 408 -14.35 26.45 -7.83
N LYS A 409 -13.26 26.43 -8.61
CA LYS A 409 -13.22 25.77 -9.93
C LYS A 409 -11.95 24.95 -10.11
N ILE A 410 -12.08 23.79 -10.75
CA ILE A 410 -10.96 22.93 -11.13
C ILE A 410 -10.52 23.31 -12.55
N LYS A 411 -9.48 24.14 -12.64
CA LYS A 411 -8.93 24.63 -13.90
C LYS A 411 -7.98 23.61 -14.51
N VAL A 412 -8.47 22.83 -15.47
CA VAL A 412 -7.64 21.86 -16.21
C VAL A 412 -7.08 22.57 -17.42
N ILE A 413 -5.75 22.71 -17.49
CA ILE A 413 -5.08 23.41 -18.60
C ILE A 413 -4.40 22.36 -19.48
N TYR A 414 -4.97 22.18 -20.66
CA TYR A 414 -4.40 21.32 -21.68
C TYR A 414 -3.27 22.02 -22.44
N VAL A 415 -2.17 21.29 -22.65
CA VAL A 415 -1.03 21.77 -23.43
C VAL A 415 -0.66 20.73 -24.48
N SER A 416 -0.67 21.16 -25.76
CA SER A 416 -0.24 20.34 -26.90
C SER A 416 1.22 20.60 -27.26
N ASN A 417 1.79 19.68 -28.05
CA ASN A 417 3.11 19.87 -28.66
C ASN A 417 3.19 21.18 -29.48
N GLU A 418 2.15 21.56 -30.22
CA GLU A 418 2.15 22.79 -31.03
C GLU A 418 2.38 24.05 -30.19
N ASN A 419 1.88 24.08 -28.95
CA ASN A 419 1.99 25.25 -28.07
C ASN A 419 3.43 25.49 -27.59
N ILE A 420 4.20 24.41 -27.42
CA ILE A 420 5.60 24.47 -26.99
C ILE A 420 6.58 24.24 -28.16
N LYS A 421 6.08 23.92 -29.35
CA LYS A 421 6.87 23.64 -30.56
C LYS A 421 7.78 24.79 -30.92
N GLU A 422 7.30 26.03 -30.85
CA GLU A 422 8.14 27.21 -31.10
C GLU A 422 9.28 27.35 -30.07
N LEU A 423 9.05 26.94 -28.82
CA LEU A 423 10.07 26.93 -27.77
C LEU A 423 11.10 25.80 -27.99
N ILE A 424 10.66 24.65 -28.51
CA ILE A 424 11.48 23.46 -28.77
C ILE A 424 12.29 23.60 -30.08
N ASP A 425 11.64 23.95 -31.19
CA ASP A 425 12.20 23.95 -32.55
C ASP A 425 13.34 24.97 -32.71
N ARG A 426 13.30 26.06 -31.94
CA ARG A 426 14.34 27.11 -31.95
C ARG A 426 15.54 26.79 -31.03
N ARG A 427 15.60 25.58 -30.44
CA ARG A 427 16.71 25.05 -29.58
C ARG A 427 17.07 25.89 -28.35
N TYR A 428 16.17 26.75 -27.87
CA TYR A 428 16.49 27.65 -26.75
C TYR A 428 16.74 26.95 -25.39
N TRP A 429 16.36 25.67 -25.25
CA TRP A 429 16.21 24.99 -23.95
C TRP A 429 17.04 23.72 -23.78
N LEU A 430 18.18 23.60 -24.48
CA LEU A 430 19.02 22.40 -24.38
C LEU A 430 19.79 22.30 -23.05
N ASN A 431 19.83 23.36 -22.21
CA ASN A 431 20.41 23.27 -20.88
C ASN A 431 19.91 24.37 -19.93
N VAL A 432 19.00 24.02 -19.01
CA VAL A 432 18.77 24.82 -17.80
C VAL A 432 19.33 24.03 -16.63
N LEU A 433 20.17 24.67 -15.83
CA LEU A 433 20.87 24.04 -14.70
C LEU A 433 21.81 22.88 -15.10
N GLY A 434 22.23 22.80 -16.38
CA GLY A 434 23.07 21.70 -16.86
C GLY A 434 22.31 20.39 -17.13
N LYS A 435 20.98 20.45 -17.25
CA LYS A 435 20.10 19.33 -17.59
C LYS A 435 19.25 19.66 -18.83
N GLU A 436 19.03 18.65 -19.68
CA GLU A 436 18.03 18.70 -20.75
C GLU A 436 16.61 18.76 -20.14
N ILE A 437 15.84 19.78 -20.52
CA ILE A 437 14.46 19.95 -20.08
C ILE A 437 13.53 19.15 -21.00
N THR A 438 12.55 18.48 -20.40
CA THR A 438 11.53 17.75 -21.14
C THR A 438 10.40 18.66 -21.63
N ALA A 439 9.75 18.26 -22.72
CA ALA A 439 8.55 18.95 -23.24
C ALA A 439 7.43 19.05 -22.18
N ASP A 440 7.30 18.05 -21.30
CA ASP A 440 6.36 18.04 -20.18
C ASP A 440 6.65 19.12 -19.13
N GLU A 441 7.92 19.31 -18.76
CA GLU A 441 8.35 20.36 -17.82
C GLU A 441 8.05 21.76 -18.39
N LEU A 442 8.28 21.99 -19.69
CA LEU A 442 7.92 23.25 -20.36
C LEU A 442 6.41 23.45 -20.46
N ALA A 443 5.66 22.39 -20.76
CA ALA A 443 4.21 22.45 -20.82
C ALA A 443 3.60 22.88 -19.47
N LYS A 444 4.14 22.40 -18.35
CA LYS A 444 3.74 22.83 -17.01
C LYS A 444 4.03 24.31 -16.76
N VAL A 445 5.14 24.87 -17.25
CA VAL A 445 5.38 26.32 -17.11
C VAL A 445 4.41 27.11 -17.97
N TRP A 446 4.17 26.67 -19.21
CA TRP A 446 3.22 27.33 -20.10
C TRP A 446 1.80 27.35 -19.51
N ALA A 447 1.34 26.23 -18.96
CA ALA A 447 0.03 26.14 -18.29
C ALA A 447 -0.07 27.07 -17.08
N LEU A 448 0.99 27.18 -16.27
CA LEU A 448 1.04 28.13 -15.17
C LEU A 448 0.89 29.58 -15.67
N LEU A 449 1.65 29.99 -16.69
CA LEU A 449 1.60 31.36 -17.20
C LEU A 449 0.20 31.73 -17.71
N ARG A 450 -0.51 30.78 -18.35
CA ARG A 450 -1.91 30.98 -18.77
C ARG A 450 -2.86 31.11 -17.58
N SER A 451 -2.68 30.29 -16.54
CA SER A 451 -3.51 30.40 -15.34
C SER A 451 -3.40 31.75 -14.64
N LEU A 452 -2.23 32.40 -14.75
CA LEU A 452 -1.97 33.72 -14.18
C LEU A 452 -2.67 34.86 -14.95
N ASP A 453 -3.31 34.61 -16.10
CA ASP A 453 -4.12 35.64 -16.78
C ASP A 453 -5.32 36.05 -15.91
N GLU A 454 -5.92 35.11 -15.18
CA GLU A 454 -7.10 35.32 -14.32
C GLU A 454 -6.80 35.28 -12.82
N THR A 455 -5.60 34.83 -12.44
CA THR A 455 -5.18 34.70 -11.04
C THR A 455 -3.98 35.58 -10.75
N ASN A 456 -3.96 36.19 -9.56
CA ASN A 456 -2.84 37.05 -9.15
C ASN A 456 -1.84 36.27 -8.29
N HIS A 457 -2.31 35.53 -7.30
CA HIS A 457 -1.45 34.91 -6.29
C HIS A 457 -1.63 33.40 -6.32
N VAL A 458 -0.59 32.68 -6.79
CA VAL A 458 -0.64 31.23 -6.96
C VAL A 458 0.44 30.54 -6.14
N ILE A 459 0.08 29.43 -5.49
CA ILE A 459 1.04 28.55 -4.82
C ILE A 459 1.12 27.24 -5.57
N SER A 460 2.33 26.84 -5.96
CA SER A 460 2.58 25.55 -6.60
C SER A 460 3.09 24.52 -5.61
N PHE A 461 2.53 23.32 -5.69
CA PHE A 461 2.90 22.18 -4.85
C PHE A 461 3.66 21.14 -5.67
N HIS A 462 4.75 20.67 -5.11
CA HIS A 462 5.69 19.73 -5.72
C HIS A 462 5.94 18.53 -4.81
N SER A 463 6.37 17.42 -5.40
CA SER A 463 6.66 16.20 -4.64
C SER A 463 8.01 16.23 -3.89
N ARG A 464 8.91 17.16 -4.24
CA ARG A 464 10.28 17.27 -3.69
C ARG A 464 10.72 18.73 -3.64
N ILE A 465 11.47 19.13 -2.61
CA ILE A 465 12.03 20.49 -2.48
C ILE A 465 12.88 20.87 -3.71
N HIS A 466 13.77 19.96 -4.14
CA HIS A 466 14.63 20.22 -5.30
C HIS A 466 13.82 20.47 -6.58
N GLY A 467 12.76 19.68 -6.81
CA GLY A 467 11.87 19.85 -7.97
C GLY A 467 11.11 21.19 -7.94
N ALA A 468 10.67 21.64 -6.76
CA ALA A 468 10.06 22.96 -6.61
C ALA A 468 11.04 24.10 -6.97
N LYS A 469 12.31 23.99 -6.56
CA LYS A 469 13.33 25.00 -6.86
C LYS A 469 13.74 25.01 -8.34
N GLU A 470 13.88 23.83 -8.93
CA GLU A 470 14.09 23.67 -10.38
C GLU A 470 12.95 24.31 -11.17
N PHE A 471 11.70 24.07 -10.76
CA PHE A 471 10.52 24.64 -11.40
C PHE A 471 10.48 26.17 -11.28
N GLN A 472 10.82 26.75 -10.12
CA GLN A 472 10.96 28.21 -9.98
C GLN A 472 11.93 28.77 -11.02
N THR A 473 13.13 28.17 -11.10
CA THR A 473 14.19 28.60 -12.03
C THR A 473 13.75 28.47 -13.48
N LEU A 474 12.99 27.41 -13.79
CA LEU A 474 12.44 27.19 -15.12
C LEU A 474 11.45 28.31 -15.49
N VAL A 475 10.52 28.65 -14.59
CA VAL A 475 9.56 29.75 -14.81
C VAL A 475 10.28 31.07 -15.06
N ASP A 476 11.24 31.45 -14.20
CA ASP A 476 11.97 32.72 -14.31
C ASP A 476 12.66 32.85 -15.67
N LYS A 477 13.41 31.82 -16.07
CA LYS A 477 14.09 31.78 -17.36
C LYS A 477 13.10 31.80 -18.52
N THR A 478 11.94 31.17 -18.38
CA THR A 478 10.95 31.11 -19.47
C THR A 478 10.34 32.47 -19.69
N VAL A 479 10.01 33.19 -18.62
CA VAL A 479 9.52 34.57 -18.69
C VAL A 479 10.59 35.49 -19.28
N GLU A 480 11.84 35.40 -18.82
CA GLU A 480 12.95 36.21 -19.34
C GLU A 480 13.18 35.98 -20.84
N LEU A 481 13.20 34.72 -21.28
CA LEU A 481 13.36 34.36 -22.69
C LEU A 481 12.20 34.89 -23.54
N LEU A 482 10.96 34.71 -23.10
CA LEU A 482 9.82 35.16 -23.87
C LEU A 482 9.78 36.70 -23.99
N LYS A 483 10.18 37.42 -22.92
CA LYS A 483 10.35 38.88 -22.93
C LYS A 483 11.44 39.32 -23.91
N SER A 484 12.60 38.65 -23.93
CA SER A 484 13.70 39.01 -24.85
C SER A 484 13.33 38.84 -26.33
N HIS A 485 12.34 37.99 -26.61
CA HIS A 485 11.81 37.77 -27.95
C HIS A 485 10.57 38.62 -28.27
N LYS A 486 10.31 39.68 -27.50
CA LYS A 486 9.20 40.63 -27.69
C LYS A 486 7.81 39.98 -27.71
N LYS A 487 7.62 38.84 -27.03
CA LYS A 487 6.29 38.27 -26.81
C LYS A 487 5.66 38.89 -25.58
N GLU A 488 4.37 39.18 -25.66
CA GLU A 488 3.58 39.51 -24.47
C GLU A 488 3.53 38.30 -23.55
N VAL A 489 4.08 38.46 -22.35
CA VAL A 489 4.07 37.45 -21.30
C VAL A 489 3.73 38.11 -19.99
N VAL A 490 2.96 37.37 -19.20
CA VAL A 490 2.59 37.74 -17.84
C VAL A 490 3.85 37.95 -17.01
N ASP A 491 4.04 39.17 -16.52
CA ASP A 491 5.10 39.47 -15.58
C ASP A 491 4.76 38.87 -14.22
N VAL A 492 5.43 37.77 -13.87
CA VAL A 492 5.21 37.04 -12.63
C VAL A 492 6.48 37.08 -11.78
N LYS A 493 6.33 37.49 -10.53
CA LYS A 493 7.41 37.39 -9.55
C LYS A 493 7.37 36.02 -8.88
N THR A 494 8.46 35.27 -8.98
CA THR A 494 8.53 33.94 -8.36
C THR A 494 9.31 33.95 -7.05
N TYR A 495 8.90 33.06 -6.16
CA TYR A 495 9.51 32.79 -4.87
C TYR A 495 9.59 31.29 -4.62
N HIS A 496 10.44 30.89 -3.70
CA HIS A 496 10.55 29.51 -3.25
C HIS A 496 10.56 29.46 -1.74
N ILE A 497 9.81 28.51 -1.18
CA ILE A 497 9.81 28.22 0.25
C ILE A 497 10.11 26.74 0.45
N ALA A 498 11.11 26.46 1.29
CA ALA A 498 11.48 25.12 1.73
C ALA A 498 11.25 24.95 3.24
N GLY A 499 11.04 23.73 3.71
CA GLY A 499 10.81 23.42 5.13
C GLY A 499 11.98 23.82 6.04
N GLU A 500 13.20 23.85 5.50
CA GLU A 500 14.41 24.29 6.20
C GLU A 500 14.49 25.82 6.42
N TYR A 501 13.63 26.61 5.77
CA TYR A 501 13.66 28.06 5.92
C TYR A 501 13.15 28.46 7.31
N PRO A 502 13.87 29.31 8.05
CA PRO A 502 13.38 29.86 9.31
C PRO A 502 12.02 30.55 9.14
N THR A 503 11.22 30.60 10.22
CA THR A 503 9.86 31.17 10.18
C THR A 503 9.88 32.62 9.68
N TYR A 504 10.92 33.38 10.03
CA TYR A 504 11.04 34.76 9.61
C TYR A 504 11.18 34.91 8.09
N GLN A 505 12.00 34.06 7.44
CA GLN A 505 12.21 34.08 5.99
C GLN A 505 10.93 33.71 5.26
N ARG A 506 10.23 32.68 5.75
CA ARG A 506 8.93 32.25 5.20
C ARG A 506 7.91 33.36 5.27
N SER A 507 7.79 34.02 6.42
CA SER A 507 6.84 35.13 6.62
C SER A 507 7.17 36.31 5.71
N LYS A 508 8.44 36.69 5.60
CA LYS A 508 8.88 37.75 4.68
C LYS A 508 8.52 37.45 3.22
N ILE A 509 8.83 36.23 2.76
CA ILE A 509 8.50 35.80 1.40
C ILE A 509 6.99 35.83 1.16
N LEU A 510 6.17 35.38 2.12
CA LEU A 510 4.71 35.39 1.98
C LEU A 510 4.12 36.81 1.97
N SER A 511 4.69 37.73 2.76
CA SER A 511 4.32 39.15 2.75
C SER A 511 4.69 39.81 1.42
N GLU A 512 5.92 39.59 0.93
CA GLU A 512 6.34 40.09 -0.39
C GLU A 512 5.50 39.49 -1.51
N PHE A 513 5.19 38.20 -1.44
CA PHE A 513 4.35 37.49 -2.40
C PHE A 513 2.99 38.15 -2.59
N ILE A 514 2.36 38.65 -1.53
CA ILE A 514 1.03 39.29 -1.61
C ILE A 514 1.06 40.76 -2.07
N THR A 515 2.20 41.44 -1.94
CA THR A 515 2.30 42.84 -2.40
C THR A 515 2.51 42.93 -3.92
N GLN A 516 2.97 41.85 -4.54
CA GLN A 516 3.15 41.78 -5.99
C GLN A 516 1.81 41.63 -6.72
N LYS A 517 1.68 42.28 -7.88
CA LYS A 517 0.46 42.18 -8.71
C LYS A 517 0.18 40.75 -9.17
N LYS A 518 1.22 40.04 -9.62
CA LYS A 518 1.15 38.62 -10.00
C LYS A 518 2.37 37.88 -9.48
N SER A 519 2.15 36.80 -8.74
CA SER A 519 3.21 36.11 -8.02
C SER A 519 2.99 34.60 -7.88
N LEU A 520 4.11 33.89 -7.80
CA LEU A 520 4.17 32.44 -7.62
C LEU A 520 5.03 32.11 -6.41
N VAL A 521 4.53 31.28 -5.50
CA VAL A 521 5.37 30.59 -4.51
C VAL A 521 5.46 29.11 -4.86
N THR A 522 6.68 28.62 -5.04
CA THR A 522 6.97 27.19 -5.20
C THR A 522 7.28 26.55 -3.85
N ASN A 523 6.70 25.39 -3.57
CA ASN A 523 6.90 24.71 -2.30
C ASN A 523 6.79 23.17 -2.42
N ALA A 524 7.37 22.46 -1.45
CA ALA A 524 7.14 21.04 -1.26
C ALA A 524 6.84 20.79 0.22
N ARG A 525 5.60 20.37 0.51
CA ARG A 525 5.12 19.92 1.84
C ARG A 525 5.32 20.89 3.03
N CYS A 526 5.70 22.15 2.78
CA CYS A 526 6.01 23.10 3.86
C CYS A 526 4.95 24.19 4.05
N LEU A 527 4.04 24.40 3.09
CA LEU A 527 2.93 25.38 3.18
C LEU A 527 1.56 24.73 3.42
N THR A 528 1.54 23.48 3.87
CA THR A 528 0.31 22.69 4.08
C THR A 528 -0.25 22.91 5.49
N GLU A 529 0.43 22.42 6.52
CA GLU A 529 -0.03 22.47 7.92
C GLU A 529 0.72 23.52 8.75
N GLY A 530 -0.01 24.29 9.58
CA GLY A 530 0.58 25.17 10.60
C GLY A 530 1.32 26.42 10.12
N VAL A 531 1.42 26.67 8.82
CA VAL A 531 1.93 27.95 8.28
C VAL A 531 0.76 28.87 7.97
N ASP A 532 0.80 30.12 8.41
CA ASP A 532 -0.19 31.11 7.99
C ASP A 532 0.10 31.54 6.54
N VAL A 533 -0.71 31.02 5.62
CA VAL A 533 -0.65 31.42 4.21
C VAL A 533 -1.84 32.35 4.01
N PRO A 534 -1.63 33.54 3.46
CA PRO A 534 -2.70 34.48 3.28
C PRO A 534 -3.66 34.03 2.17
N ALA A 535 -4.75 34.77 1.94
CA ALA A 535 -5.74 34.41 0.92
C ALA A 535 -5.13 34.47 -0.49
N ILE A 536 -5.06 33.32 -1.16
CA ILE A 536 -4.51 33.14 -2.51
C ILE A 536 -5.63 32.92 -3.52
N ASP A 537 -5.34 33.14 -4.80
CA ASP A 537 -6.31 33.00 -5.88
C ASP A 537 -6.34 31.58 -6.45
N GLY A 538 -5.20 30.86 -6.39
CA GLY A 538 -5.16 29.49 -6.88
C GLY A 538 -4.03 28.63 -6.33
N VAL A 539 -4.25 27.32 -6.44
CA VAL A 539 -3.28 26.27 -6.13
C VAL A 539 -2.91 25.53 -7.40
N TYR A 540 -1.61 25.44 -7.69
CA TYR A 540 -1.08 24.81 -8.89
C TYR A 540 -0.43 23.46 -8.55
N PHE A 541 -1.03 22.36 -8.98
CA PHE A 541 -0.51 21.02 -8.67
C PHE A 541 0.40 20.50 -9.79
N VAL A 542 1.72 20.52 -9.58
CA VAL A 542 2.70 20.19 -10.64
C VAL A 542 2.92 18.68 -10.81
N ASP A 543 2.88 17.93 -9.71
CA ASP A 543 3.18 16.48 -9.68
C ASP A 543 2.02 15.65 -9.13
N ALA A 544 1.76 14.48 -9.73
CA ALA A 544 0.67 13.57 -9.37
C ALA A 544 0.84 12.80 -8.03
N LYS A 545 1.92 12.99 -7.28
CA LYS A 545 2.26 12.21 -6.06
C LYS A 545 2.09 13.01 -4.75
N GLN A 546 0.93 13.64 -4.56
CA GLN A 546 0.65 14.41 -3.34
C GLN A 546 -0.28 13.67 -2.38
N ASN A 547 -0.12 13.95 -1.09
CA ASN A 547 -1.02 13.47 -0.05
C ASN A 547 -2.38 14.15 -0.23
N LEU A 548 -3.47 13.38 -0.16
CA LEU A 548 -4.84 13.90 -0.31
C LEU A 548 -5.15 14.98 0.74
N ILE A 549 -4.59 14.85 1.95
CA ILE A 549 -4.71 15.85 3.04
C ILE A 549 -4.14 17.19 2.58
N ASP A 550 -2.90 17.16 2.06
CA ASP A 550 -2.17 18.35 1.63
C ASP A 550 -2.95 19.07 0.53
N ILE A 551 -3.60 18.33 -0.38
CA ILE A 551 -4.48 18.88 -1.41
C ILE A 551 -5.64 19.64 -0.77
N VAL A 552 -6.42 19.01 0.11
CA VAL A 552 -7.60 19.63 0.72
C VAL A 552 -7.23 20.86 1.55
N GLN A 553 -6.16 20.77 2.34
CA GLN A 553 -5.67 21.86 3.18
C GLN A 553 -5.16 23.03 2.33
N ALA A 554 -4.43 22.75 1.25
CA ALA A 554 -3.95 23.75 0.30
C ALA A 554 -5.12 24.45 -0.40
N VAL A 555 -6.08 23.68 -0.92
CA VAL A 555 -7.24 24.20 -1.63
C VAL A 555 -8.08 25.10 -0.71
N GLY A 556 -8.29 24.71 0.56
CA GLY A 556 -9.02 25.52 1.53
C GLY A 556 -8.42 26.91 1.77
N ARG A 557 -7.12 27.11 1.50
CA ARG A 557 -6.47 28.43 1.56
C ARG A 557 -6.85 29.32 0.37
N ALA A 558 -7.04 28.73 -0.81
CA ALA A 558 -7.50 29.45 -2.02
C ALA A 558 -9.00 29.79 -1.98
N MET A 559 -9.79 29.08 -1.17
CA MET A 559 -11.22 29.36 -0.98
C MET A 559 -11.50 30.47 0.03
N ARG A 560 -10.47 31.03 0.70
CA ARG A 560 -10.67 32.18 1.59
C ARG A 560 -11.18 33.37 0.77
N LYS A 561 -12.13 34.12 1.33
CA LYS A 561 -12.71 35.27 0.64
C LYS A 561 -11.65 36.28 0.21
N LYS A 562 -11.72 36.69 -1.06
CA LYS A 562 -10.92 37.73 -1.70
C LYS A 562 -11.78 38.48 -2.72
N SER A 563 -11.19 39.42 -3.45
CA SER A 563 -11.84 40.12 -4.56
C SER A 563 -12.23 39.20 -5.72
N THR A 564 -11.57 38.04 -5.86
CA THR A 564 -11.86 37.05 -6.90
C THR A 564 -13.11 36.23 -6.56
N LYS A 565 -13.92 35.95 -7.59
CA LYS A 565 -15.19 35.21 -7.46
C LYS A 565 -15.00 33.74 -7.09
N TYR A 566 -13.90 33.14 -7.55
CA TYR A 566 -13.58 31.73 -7.36
C TYR A 566 -12.16 31.52 -6.87
N GLY A 567 -11.96 30.49 -6.04
CA GLY A 567 -10.65 29.90 -5.79
C GLY A 567 -10.34 28.83 -6.84
N TYR A 568 -9.16 28.88 -7.46
CA TYR A 568 -8.81 28.00 -8.57
C TYR A 568 -7.92 26.83 -8.14
N ILE A 569 -8.28 25.63 -8.59
CA ILE A 569 -7.47 24.42 -8.46
C ILE A 569 -6.92 24.09 -9.84
N ILE A 570 -5.65 24.41 -10.08
CA ILE A 570 -5.07 24.40 -11.42
C ILE A 570 -4.25 23.12 -11.61
N ILE A 571 -4.56 22.38 -12.67
CA ILE A 571 -3.94 21.08 -12.99
C ILE A 571 -3.45 21.11 -14.45
N PRO A 572 -2.13 21.09 -14.69
CA PRO A 572 -1.59 20.98 -16.04
C PRO A 572 -1.72 19.55 -16.57
N VAL A 573 -2.20 19.42 -17.81
CA VAL A 573 -2.29 18.13 -18.50
C VAL A 573 -1.58 18.24 -19.85
N PHE A 574 -0.40 17.61 -19.94
CA PHE A 574 0.38 17.57 -21.17
C PHE A 574 0.11 16.29 -21.98
N ILE A 575 -0.15 16.46 -23.27
CA ILE A 575 -0.46 15.35 -24.18
C ILE A 575 0.32 15.49 -25.48
N GLN A 576 0.97 14.40 -25.88
CA GLN A 576 1.69 14.27 -27.14
C GLN A 576 0.79 13.63 -28.20
N ASP A 577 0.59 14.35 -29.32
CA ASP A 577 0.08 13.88 -30.62
C ASP A 577 -1.12 12.93 -30.60
N GLU A 578 -2.18 13.25 -29.84
CA GLU A 578 -3.42 12.47 -29.83
C GLU A 578 -4.64 13.31 -30.17
N THR A 579 -5.46 12.81 -31.09
CA THR A 579 -6.68 13.46 -31.58
C THR A 579 -7.96 12.86 -30.99
N ASN A 580 -7.86 11.79 -30.19
CA ASN A 580 -9.00 11.09 -29.59
C ASN A 580 -9.13 11.41 -28.09
N ILE A 581 -10.29 11.95 -27.71
CA ILE A 581 -10.65 12.35 -26.35
C ILE A 581 -10.59 11.17 -25.36
N GLU A 582 -11.03 9.97 -25.74
CA GLU A 582 -11.03 8.80 -24.85
C GLU A 582 -9.61 8.41 -24.43
N ASN A 583 -8.68 8.35 -25.39
CA ASN A 583 -7.27 8.03 -25.13
C ASN A 583 -6.61 9.11 -24.26
N ILE A 584 -6.94 10.37 -24.55
CA ILE A 584 -6.47 11.55 -23.80
C ILE A 584 -6.81 11.40 -22.31
N VAL A 585 -8.08 11.13 -21.99
CA VAL A 585 -8.56 11.08 -20.60
C VAL A 585 -8.10 9.81 -19.86
N GLU A 586 -7.73 8.75 -20.59
CA GLU A 586 -7.18 7.51 -20.01
C GLU A 586 -5.70 7.58 -19.63
N LYS A 587 -4.97 8.63 -20.06
CA LYS A 587 -3.56 8.79 -19.73
C LYS A 587 -3.31 9.01 -18.25
N SER A 588 -2.10 8.65 -17.82
CA SER A 588 -1.64 8.85 -16.45
C SER A 588 -1.67 10.30 -15.98
N ALA A 589 -1.65 11.28 -16.89
CA ALA A 589 -1.73 12.70 -16.57
C ALA A 589 -3.07 13.08 -15.91
N PHE A 590 -4.18 12.44 -16.30
CA PHE A 590 -5.51 12.68 -15.69
C PHE A 590 -5.70 12.04 -14.32
N LYS A 591 -4.80 11.15 -13.91
CA LYS A 591 -4.86 10.56 -12.56
C LYS A 591 -4.87 11.65 -11.48
N GLN A 592 -4.17 12.76 -11.71
CA GLN A 592 -4.12 13.89 -10.79
C GLN A 592 -5.45 14.64 -10.71
N VAL A 593 -6.14 14.83 -11.84
CA VAL A 593 -7.50 15.40 -11.89
C VAL A 593 -8.44 14.55 -11.03
N TRP A 594 -8.39 13.22 -11.19
CA TRP A 594 -9.25 12.33 -10.41
C TRP A 594 -8.94 12.32 -8.93
N SER A 595 -7.66 12.33 -8.54
CA SER A 595 -7.28 12.46 -7.14
C SER A 595 -7.82 13.75 -6.50
N VAL A 596 -7.80 14.88 -7.24
CA VAL A 596 -8.33 16.16 -6.75
C VAL A 596 -9.86 16.11 -6.64
N VAL A 597 -10.55 15.61 -7.67
CA VAL A 597 -12.02 15.51 -7.64
C VAL A 597 -12.48 14.56 -6.52
N GLU A 598 -11.77 13.47 -6.29
CA GLU A 598 -12.02 12.53 -5.19
C GLU A 598 -11.85 13.22 -3.83
N ALA A 599 -10.75 13.98 -3.63
CA ALA A 599 -10.53 14.78 -2.43
C ALA A 599 -11.66 15.79 -2.19
N MET A 600 -12.09 16.47 -3.26
CA MET A 600 -13.13 17.49 -3.21
C MET A 600 -14.52 16.89 -2.96
N LYS A 601 -14.80 15.69 -3.48
CA LYS A 601 -16.08 14.99 -3.29
C LYS A 601 -16.39 14.75 -1.81
N ASP A 602 -15.39 14.44 -0.99
CA ASP A 602 -15.58 14.22 0.45
C ASP A 602 -15.85 15.52 1.22
N GLN A 603 -15.38 16.64 0.68
CA GLN A 603 -15.42 17.96 1.28
C GLN A 603 -16.55 18.84 0.74
N ASP A 604 -17.17 18.50 -0.39
CA ASP A 604 -18.32 19.21 -0.94
C ASP A 604 -19.50 18.26 -1.18
N ALA A 605 -20.53 18.39 -0.33
CA ALA A 605 -21.77 17.63 -0.44
C ALA A 605 -22.49 17.86 -1.78
N ARG A 606 -22.31 19.02 -2.44
CA ARG A 606 -22.87 19.32 -3.77
C ARG A 606 -22.26 18.39 -4.83
N LEU A 607 -20.93 18.33 -4.89
CA LEU A 607 -20.20 17.45 -5.81
C LEU A 607 -20.48 15.97 -5.52
N SER A 608 -20.50 15.58 -4.25
CA SER A 608 -20.91 14.23 -3.83
C SER A 608 -22.31 13.89 -4.33
N HIS A 609 -23.28 14.77 -4.15
CA HIS A 609 -24.66 14.57 -4.61
C HIS A 609 -24.75 14.44 -6.14
N ILE A 610 -24.06 15.31 -6.88
CA ILE A 610 -24.03 15.28 -8.35
C ILE A 610 -23.50 13.93 -8.86
N ILE A 611 -22.35 13.48 -8.35
CA ILE A 611 -21.74 12.20 -8.74
C ILE A 611 -22.65 11.02 -8.37
N GLU A 612 -23.19 11.00 -7.15
CA GLU A 612 -24.09 9.93 -6.69
C GLU A 612 -25.34 9.81 -7.57
N LYS A 613 -25.97 10.94 -7.92
CA LYS A 613 -27.17 10.93 -8.76
C LYS A 613 -26.91 10.57 -10.21
N LEU A 614 -25.84 11.08 -10.80
CA LEU A 614 -25.43 10.68 -12.14
C LEU A 614 -25.13 9.17 -12.20
N GLN A 615 -24.52 8.61 -11.15
CA GLN A 615 -24.26 7.18 -11.06
C GLN A 615 -25.54 6.34 -10.90
N GLU A 616 -26.53 6.81 -10.12
CA GLU A 616 -27.87 6.20 -10.04
C GLU A 616 -28.55 6.18 -11.42
N LEU A 617 -28.55 7.32 -12.13
CA LEU A 617 -29.15 7.45 -13.46
C LEU A 617 -28.46 6.55 -14.50
N LYS A 618 -27.13 6.43 -14.44
CA LYS A 618 -26.36 5.48 -15.25
C LYS A 618 -26.78 4.03 -15.00
N GLY A 619 -27.01 3.66 -13.74
CA GLY A 619 -27.53 2.35 -13.36
C GLY A 619 -28.92 2.09 -13.94
N LYS A 620 -29.83 3.07 -13.82
CA LYS A 620 -31.19 2.98 -14.40
C LYS A 620 -31.16 2.66 -15.90
N LYS A 621 -30.26 3.29 -16.67
CA LYS A 621 -30.10 3.08 -18.13
C LYS A 621 -29.86 1.63 -18.54
N LYS A 622 -29.30 0.79 -17.67
CA LYS A 622 -29.01 -0.62 -18.00
C LYS A 622 -30.25 -1.51 -18.05
N PHE A 623 -31.28 -1.18 -17.29
CA PHE A 623 -32.56 -1.92 -17.30
C PHE A 623 -33.60 -1.26 -18.21
N GLY A 624 -33.36 -0.03 -18.69
CA GLY A 624 -33.86 0.54 -19.96
C GLY A 624 -33.90 2.07 -19.97
N SER A 625 -34.71 2.69 -20.86
CA SER A 625 -34.74 4.14 -21.07
C SER A 625 -35.17 4.95 -19.85
N LEU A 626 -34.51 6.10 -19.63
CA LEU A 626 -34.86 7.07 -18.59
C LEU A 626 -36.18 7.78 -18.88
N SER A 627 -36.91 8.14 -17.84
CA SER A 627 -38.10 9.01 -17.93
C SER A 627 -37.71 10.42 -18.41
N ALA A 628 -38.67 11.19 -18.96
CA ALA A 628 -38.41 12.58 -19.39
C ALA A 628 -37.87 13.46 -18.24
N ARG A 629 -38.36 13.24 -17.02
CA ARG A 629 -37.87 13.90 -15.79
C ARG A 629 -36.43 13.50 -15.48
N ASP A 630 -36.12 12.19 -15.47
CA ASP A 630 -34.76 11.69 -15.23
C ASP A 630 -33.76 12.19 -16.30
N GLN A 631 -34.19 12.32 -17.57
CA GLN A 631 -33.36 12.86 -18.65
C GLN A 631 -33.07 14.36 -18.46
N SER A 632 -34.06 15.14 -18.03
CA SER A 632 -33.88 16.56 -17.71
C SER A 632 -32.93 16.73 -16.52
N GLU A 633 -33.11 15.93 -15.47
CA GLU A 633 -32.24 15.91 -14.30
C GLU A 633 -30.80 15.51 -14.67
N GLU A 634 -30.62 14.48 -15.51
CA GLU A 634 -29.29 14.07 -15.99
C GLU A 634 -28.57 15.22 -16.72
N ARG A 635 -29.26 15.92 -17.63
CA ARG A 635 -28.68 17.04 -18.38
C ARG A 635 -28.25 18.16 -17.43
N LYS A 636 -29.10 18.50 -16.45
CA LYS A 636 -28.79 19.52 -15.44
C LYS A 636 -27.56 19.12 -14.61
N LEU A 637 -27.55 17.90 -14.07
CA LEU A 637 -26.44 17.41 -13.23
C LEU A 637 -25.12 17.29 -14.01
N LYS A 638 -25.16 16.90 -15.29
CA LYS A 638 -23.97 16.93 -16.16
C LYS A 638 -23.46 18.35 -16.38
N ALA A 639 -24.36 19.32 -16.60
CA ALA A 639 -23.98 20.72 -16.71
C ALA A 639 -23.39 21.25 -15.39
N ASP A 640 -23.99 20.92 -14.25
CA ASP A 640 -23.48 21.30 -12.93
C ASP A 640 -22.10 20.68 -12.65
N LEU A 641 -21.88 19.41 -13.02
CA LEU A 641 -20.56 18.77 -12.93
C LEU A 641 -19.56 19.44 -13.88
N GLY A 642 -19.98 19.75 -15.10
CA GLY A 642 -19.18 20.45 -16.10
C GLY A 642 -18.75 21.84 -15.63
N ASN A 643 -19.64 22.58 -14.95
CA ASN A 643 -19.36 23.92 -14.42
C ASN A 643 -18.26 23.94 -13.34
N ILE A 644 -18.00 22.80 -12.68
CA ILE A 644 -16.91 22.67 -11.70
C ILE A 644 -15.56 22.64 -12.43
N PHE A 645 -15.51 22.11 -13.64
CA PHE A 645 -14.32 22.13 -14.47
C PHE A 645 -14.23 23.46 -15.23
N ASP A 646 -13.10 24.15 -15.07
CA ASP A 646 -12.76 25.29 -15.92
C ASP A 646 -11.75 24.85 -16.98
N ILE A 647 -12.15 24.96 -18.25
CA ILE A 647 -11.28 24.63 -19.39
C ILE A 647 -11.31 25.74 -20.44
N SER A 648 -11.75 26.95 -20.09
CA SER A 648 -11.83 28.09 -21.03
C SER A 648 -10.51 28.33 -21.76
N ASP A 649 -9.40 28.11 -21.06
CA ASP A 649 -8.05 28.40 -21.53
C ASP A 649 -7.34 27.15 -22.08
N SER A 650 -8.05 26.02 -22.17
CA SER A 650 -7.51 24.79 -22.75
C SER A 650 -7.46 24.91 -24.27
N ILE A 651 -6.26 24.81 -24.84
CA ILE A 651 -6.08 24.78 -26.29
C ILE A 651 -6.22 23.35 -26.77
N LEU A 652 -7.45 22.87 -26.87
CA LEU A 652 -7.75 21.53 -27.37
C LEU A 652 -7.35 21.40 -28.85
N PRO A 653 -7.00 20.18 -29.33
CA PRO A 653 -6.82 19.91 -30.75
C PRO A 653 -8.04 20.41 -31.56
N LYS A 654 -7.82 20.96 -32.77
CA LYS A 654 -8.88 21.60 -33.59
C LYS A 654 -10.13 20.74 -33.83
N ASN A 655 -10.00 19.43 -33.71
CA ASN A 655 -11.08 18.45 -33.90
C ASN A 655 -11.85 18.10 -32.61
N ILE A 656 -11.54 18.75 -31.48
CA ILE A 656 -12.18 18.52 -30.18
C ILE A 656 -12.73 19.86 -29.68
N ASP A 657 -14.05 19.95 -29.52
CA ASP A 657 -14.70 21.09 -28.89
C ASP A 657 -14.73 20.96 -27.35
N ILE A 658 -14.76 22.12 -26.69
CA ILE A 658 -14.80 22.27 -25.23
C ILE A 658 -16.00 21.50 -24.61
N PRO A 659 -17.26 21.69 -25.09
CA PRO A 659 -18.41 20.94 -24.55
C PRO A 659 -18.25 19.42 -24.60
N SER A 660 -17.83 18.87 -25.74
CA SER A 660 -17.60 17.43 -25.93
C SER A 660 -16.51 16.91 -24.98
N PHE A 661 -15.45 17.70 -24.77
CA PHE A 661 -14.37 17.36 -23.85
C PHE A 661 -14.83 17.35 -22.38
N ILE A 662 -15.61 18.36 -21.96
CA ILE A 662 -16.21 18.41 -20.62
C ILE A 662 -17.12 17.20 -20.41
N GLU A 663 -17.92 16.82 -21.41
CA GLU A 663 -18.78 15.65 -21.31
C GLU A 663 -17.96 14.36 -21.10
N HIS A 664 -16.89 14.14 -21.87
CA HIS A 664 -16.05 12.96 -21.72
C HIS A 664 -15.30 12.92 -20.39
N ILE A 665 -14.73 14.05 -19.95
CA ILE A 665 -14.12 14.17 -18.61
C ILE A 665 -15.17 13.86 -17.56
N SER A 666 -16.36 14.46 -17.64
CA SER A 666 -17.45 14.21 -16.68
C SER A 666 -17.85 12.73 -16.64
N LEU A 667 -18.00 12.08 -17.80
CA LEU A 667 -18.31 10.64 -17.89
C LEU A 667 -17.20 9.79 -17.28
N LYS A 668 -15.94 10.09 -17.58
CA LYS A 668 -14.82 9.35 -16.99
C LYS A 668 -14.65 9.59 -15.49
N THR A 669 -14.99 10.80 -15.03
CA THR A 669 -15.08 11.12 -13.59
C THR A 669 -16.03 10.15 -12.91
N LEU A 670 -17.22 9.93 -13.49
CA LEU A 670 -18.22 9.01 -12.98
C LEU A 670 -17.74 7.56 -13.03
N ASP A 671 -17.03 7.16 -14.09
CA ASP A 671 -16.47 5.81 -14.21
C ASP A 671 -15.40 5.51 -13.14
N ILE A 672 -14.59 6.51 -12.78
CA ILE A 672 -13.44 6.34 -11.90
C ILE A 672 -13.82 6.58 -10.43
N ILE A 673 -14.62 7.62 -10.17
CA ILE A 673 -14.94 8.13 -8.81
C ILE A 673 -16.37 7.75 -8.38
N GLY A 674 -17.24 7.43 -9.35
CA GLY A 674 -18.62 7.00 -9.08
C GLY A 674 -18.64 5.69 -8.29
N ASN A 675 -19.46 5.64 -7.25
CA ASN A 675 -19.55 4.46 -6.41
C ASN A 675 -20.36 3.37 -7.13
N SER A 676 -19.80 2.17 -7.27
CA SER A 676 -20.51 1.04 -7.87
C SER A 676 -21.81 0.69 -7.15
N TRP A 677 -21.93 1.00 -5.85
CA TRP A 677 -23.14 0.82 -5.06
C TRP A 677 -24.29 1.70 -5.56
N ASP A 678 -24.04 2.99 -5.85
CA ASP A 678 -25.07 3.91 -6.35
C ASP A 678 -25.54 3.50 -7.75
N GLU A 679 -24.64 2.96 -8.58
CA GLU A 679 -24.99 2.36 -9.88
C GLU A 679 -25.95 1.17 -9.70
N ARG A 680 -25.60 0.24 -8.79
CA ARG A 680 -26.43 -0.93 -8.50
C ARG A 680 -27.76 -0.56 -7.85
N PHE A 681 -27.78 0.49 -7.04
CA PHE A 681 -29.01 1.05 -6.50
C PHE A 681 -29.93 1.59 -7.62
N GLY A 682 -29.36 2.32 -8.60
CA GLY A 682 -30.09 2.76 -9.79
C GLY A 682 -30.63 1.61 -10.64
N GLU A 683 -29.80 0.57 -10.85
CA GLU A 683 -30.22 -0.69 -11.50
C GLU A 683 -31.42 -1.32 -10.77
N TYR A 684 -31.34 -1.43 -9.44
CA TYR A 684 -32.42 -2.00 -8.62
C TYR A 684 -33.69 -1.17 -8.64
N LYS A 685 -33.56 0.16 -8.54
CA LYS A 685 -34.69 1.09 -8.58
C LYS A 685 -35.45 0.97 -9.90
N MET A 686 -34.75 1.00 -11.04
CA MET A 686 -35.38 0.81 -12.36
C MET A 686 -36.00 -0.59 -12.50
N PHE A 687 -35.31 -1.63 -12.00
CA PHE A 687 -35.85 -2.98 -12.02
C PHE A 687 -37.19 -3.06 -11.27
N LYS A 688 -37.27 -2.46 -10.07
CA LYS A 688 -38.48 -2.43 -9.26
C LYS A 688 -39.60 -1.62 -9.91
N GLU A 689 -39.27 -0.46 -10.47
CA GLU A 689 -40.21 0.39 -11.23
C GLU A 689 -40.83 -0.37 -12.42
N ARG A 690 -40.04 -1.18 -13.14
CA ARG A 690 -40.51 -1.92 -14.33
C ARG A 690 -41.24 -3.22 -14.02
N HIS A 691 -40.73 -3.98 -13.06
CA HIS A 691 -41.19 -5.35 -12.83
C HIS A 691 -42.09 -5.49 -11.60
N GLY A 692 -42.17 -4.47 -10.73
CA GLY A 692 -42.99 -4.49 -9.52
C GLY A 692 -42.60 -5.57 -8.50
N ARG A 693 -41.45 -6.24 -8.70
CA ARG A 693 -40.98 -7.37 -7.88
C ARG A 693 -39.49 -7.27 -7.59
N GLU A 694 -39.01 -8.17 -6.74
CA GLU A 694 -37.60 -8.31 -6.38
C GLU A 694 -36.83 -9.17 -7.40
N PRO A 695 -35.52 -8.91 -7.61
CA PRO A 695 -34.68 -9.69 -8.51
C PRO A 695 -34.42 -11.10 -7.96
N ILE A 696 -34.45 -12.11 -8.83
CA ILE A 696 -34.40 -13.53 -8.45
C ILE A 696 -33.00 -14.11 -8.71
N ARG A 697 -32.53 -14.99 -7.80
CA ARG A 697 -31.28 -15.75 -7.96
C ARG A 697 -31.41 -16.75 -9.10
N GLU A 698 -30.31 -16.95 -9.84
CA GLU A 698 -30.24 -17.89 -10.97
C GLU A 698 -31.15 -17.52 -12.15
N SER A 699 -31.60 -16.26 -12.23
CA SER A 699 -32.29 -15.74 -13.42
C SER A 699 -31.44 -15.96 -14.68
N LYS A 700 -32.09 -16.36 -15.78
CA LYS A 700 -31.47 -16.43 -17.11
C LYS A 700 -30.94 -15.05 -17.55
N ASN A 701 -31.51 -13.96 -17.04
CA ASN A 701 -31.01 -12.62 -17.25
C ASN A 701 -29.79 -12.37 -16.35
N LYS A 702 -28.61 -12.23 -16.97
CA LYS A 702 -27.33 -12.00 -16.29
C LYS A 702 -27.32 -10.73 -15.43
N LEU A 703 -28.04 -9.68 -15.82
CA LEU A 703 -28.14 -8.43 -15.05
C LEU A 703 -29.01 -8.63 -13.81
N GLU A 704 -30.17 -9.25 -13.95
CA GLU A 704 -31.05 -9.57 -12.81
C GLU A 704 -30.35 -10.50 -11.81
N ASN A 705 -29.66 -11.53 -12.30
CA ASN A 705 -28.95 -12.46 -11.43
C ASN A 705 -27.88 -11.73 -10.61
N LYS A 706 -27.06 -10.85 -11.23
CA LYS A 706 -26.09 -10.01 -10.51
C LYS A 706 -26.76 -9.10 -9.48
N LEU A 707 -27.90 -8.50 -9.84
CA LEU A 707 -28.66 -7.63 -8.96
C LEU A 707 -29.19 -8.40 -7.74
N SER A 708 -29.63 -9.66 -7.93
CA SER A 708 -30.09 -10.53 -6.84
C SER A 708 -29.00 -10.84 -5.80
N TYR A 709 -27.74 -11.02 -6.24
CA TYR A 709 -26.60 -11.15 -5.32
C TYR A 709 -26.37 -9.86 -4.54
N TRP A 710 -26.40 -8.72 -5.21
CA TRP A 710 -26.21 -7.41 -4.57
C TRP A 710 -27.29 -7.12 -3.52
N VAL A 711 -28.57 -7.36 -3.84
CA VAL A 711 -29.70 -7.25 -2.89
C VAL A 711 -29.50 -8.17 -1.68
N GLY A 712 -29.08 -9.41 -1.90
CA GLY A 712 -28.76 -10.35 -0.83
C GLY A 712 -27.62 -9.86 0.08
N THR A 713 -26.58 -9.26 -0.49
CA THR A 713 -25.49 -8.64 0.27
C THR A 713 -25.99 -7.47 1.13
N GLN A 714 -26.89 -6.61 0.61
CA GLN A 714 -27.43 -5.49 1.38
C GLN A 714 -28.23 -5.98 2.60
N ARG A 715 -29.07 -7.00 2.43
CA ARG A 715 -29.81 -7.62 3.54
C ARG A 715 -28.89 -8.22 4.59
N SER A 716 -27.87 -8.96 4.16
CA SER A 716 -26.85 -9.54 5.05
C SER A 716 -26.11 -8.46 5.86
N TRP A 717 -25.71 -7.36 5.20
CA TRP A 717 -25.06 -6.23 5.87
C TRP A 717 -25.98 -5.52 6.86
N HIS A 718 -27.27 -5.38 6.55
CA HIS A 718 -28.25 -4.84 7.48
C HIS A 718 -28.40 -5.74 8.73
N HIS A 719 -28.61 -7.05 8.55
CA HIS A 719 -28.71 -7.99 9.67
C HIS A 719 -27.40 -8.09 10.50
N GLY A 720 -26.26 -7.84 9.87
CA GLY A 720 -24.96 -7.82 10.53
C GLY A 720 -24.56 -6.47 11.14
N ASN A 721 -25.42 -5.43 11.13
CA ASN A 721 -25.10 -4.05 11.54
C ASN A 721 -23.87 -3.46 10.83
N LYS A 722 -23.64 -3.85 9.57
CA LYS A 722 -22.52 -3.38 8.72
C LYS A 722 -22.94 -2.40 7.64
N LEU A 723 -24.24 -2.17 7.44
CA LEU A 723 -24.74 -1.29 6.40
C LEU A 723 -24.71 0.19 6.85
N PRO A 724 -24.04 1.10 6.11
CA PRO A 724 -24.04 2.52 6.44
C PRO A 724 -25.44 3.14 6.45
N LYS A 725 -25.75 4.00 7.43
CA LYS A 725 -27.05 4.67 7.62
C LYS A 725 -27.59 5.32 6.34
N LYS A 726 -26.74 6.09 5.63
CA LYS A 726 -27.09 6.73 4.34
C LYS A 726 -27.60 5.74 3.28
N ARG A 727 -27.01 4.53 3.20
CA ARG A 727 -27.42 3.47 2.26
C ARG A 727 -28.73 2.82 2.68
N PHE A 728 -28.90 2.60 3.99
CA PHE A 728 -30.14 2.12 4.58
C PHE A 728 -31.31 3.07 4.29
N ASP A 729 -31.13 4.37 4.52
CA ASP A 729 -32.15 5.40 4.27
C ASP A 729 -32.51 5.48 2.77
N LYS A 730 -31.52 5.43 1.86
CA LYS A 730 -31.75 5.36 0.41
C LYS A 730 -32.60 4.14 0.03
N LEU A 731 -32.30 2.95 0.55
CA LEU A 731 -33.06 1.73 0.26
C LEU A 731 -34.49 1.81 0.84
N ASN A 732 -34.65 2.32 2.07
CA ASN A 732 -35.97 2.55 2.66
C ASN A 732 -36.82 3.53 1.85
N SER A 733 -36.22 4.58 1.29
CA SER A 733 -36.94 5.59 0.51
C SER A 733 -37.67 5.02 -0.73
N ILE A 734 -37.24 3.85 -1.22
CA ILE A 734 -37.88 3.14 -2.34
C ILE A 734 -38.64 1.89 -1.88
N GLY A 735 -38.93 1.78 -0.58
CA GLY A 735 -39.62 0.65 0.04
C GLY A 735 -38.86 -0.67 -0.10
N PHE A 736 -37.53 -0.65 -0.01
CA PHE A 736 -36.70 -1.86 -0.11
C PHE A 736 -37.15 -2.90 0.92
N ASN A 737 -37.42 -4.12 0.45
CA ASN A 737 -37.91 -5.16 1.33
C ASN A 737 -36.75 -5.84 2.06
N TRP A 738 -36.57 -5.50 3.34
CA TRP A 738 -35.58 -6.12 4.23
C TRP A 738 -35.98 -7.54 4.67
N GLY A 739 -37.28 -7.85 4.64
CA GLY A 739 -37.87 -9.09 5.14
C GLY A 739 -37.80 -10.29 4.19
N ILE A 740 -37.35 -10.12 2.95
CA ILE A 740 -37.14 -11.25 2.02
C ILE A 740 -35.77 -11.88 2.32
N VAL A 741 -35.69 -12.50 3.49
CA VAL A 741 -35.00 -13.77 3.63
C VAL A 741 -36.03 -14.82 3.20
N LEU A 742 -35.94 -15.26 1.94
CA LEU A 742 -36.81 -16.28 1.31
C LEU A 742 -38.27 -15.83 1.13
N ASN A 743 -38.71 -15.72 -0.13
CA ASN A 743 -40.12 -15.53 -0.46
C ASN A 743 -40.96 -16.63 0.20
N SER A 744 -41.89 -16.19 1.06
CA SER A 744 -43.14 -16.81 1.47
C SER A 744 -43.17 -18.34 1.39
N TRP A 745 -42.83 -18.99 2.50
CA TRP A 745 -43.05 -20.43 2.71
C TRP A 745 -44.42 -20.89 2.20
N ASN A 746 -45.47 -20.05 2.31
CA ASN A 746 -46.82 -20.34 1.84
C ASN A 746 -46.91 -20.48 0.32
N GLN A 747 -46.20 -19.65 -0.45
CA GLN A 747 -46.27 -19.68 -1.91
C GLN A 747 -45.58 -20.93 -2.49
N ILE A 748 -44.43 -21.32 -1.93
CA ILE A 748 -43.75 -22.55 -2.32
C ILE A 748 -44.52 -23.79 -1.82
N PHE A 749 -45.21 -23.67 -0.68
CA PHE A 749 -46.11 -24.70 -0.17
C PHE A 749 -47.31 -24.93 -1.12
N GLU A 750 -47.91 -23.87 -1.67
CA GLU A 750 -48.98 -23.99 -2.68
C GLU A 750 -48.49 -24.70 -3.96
N ASP A 751 -47.28 -24.38 -4.44
CA ASP A 751 -46.69 -25.08 -5.58
C ASP A 751 -46.38 -26.56 -5.27
N TYR A 752 -45.93 -26.85 -4.04
CA TYR A 752 -45.74 -28.21 -3.55
C TYR A 752 -47.07 -28.98 -3.45
N GLN A 753 -48.13 -28.34 -2.96
CA GLN A 753 -49.48 -28.91 -2.88
C GLN A 753 -50.00 -29.30 -4.26
N ARG A 754 -49.96 -28.39 -5.23
CA ARG A 754 -50.36 -28.67 -6.62
C ARG A 754 -49.56 -29.84 -7.23
N PHE A 755 -48.26 -29.91 -6.92
CA PHE A 755 -47.43 -31.03 -7.36
C PHE A 755 -47.88 -32.36 -6.76
N LYS A 756 -48.16 -32.38 -5.45
CA LYS A 756 -48.57 -33.58 -4.70
C LYS A 756 -49.94 -34.09 -5.17
N GLU A 757 -50.91 -33.19 -5.37
CA GLU A 757 -52.23 -33.51 -5.91
C GLU A 757 -52.15 -34.08 -7.33
N LYS A 758 -51.30 -33.50 -8.20
CA LYS A 758 -51.16 -33.94 -9.59
C LYS A 758 -50.42 -35.28 -9.73
N ASN A 759 -49.36 -35.50 -8.95
CA ASN A 759 -48.41 -36.60 -9.19
C ASN A 759 -48.54 -37.75 -8.17
N ASN A 760 -49.31 -37.55 -7.10
CA ASN A 760 -49.49 -38.50 -6.00
C ASN A 760 -48.17 -39.08 -5.44
N ARG A 761 -47.11 -38.26 -5.42
CA ARG A 761 -45.76 -38.63 -4.95
C ARG A 761 -44.97 -37.42 -4.47
N GLU A 762 -43.89 -37.68 -3.74
CA GLU A 762 -42.90 -36.65 -3.37
C GLU A 762 -42.05 -36.23 -4.58
N PRO A 763 -41.64 -34.95 -4.67
CA PRO A 763 -40.76 -34.45 -5.73
C PRO A 763 -39.34 -35.06 -5.63
N LEU A 764 -38.72 -35.31 -6.78
CA LEU A 764 -37.42 -35.98 -6.88
C LEU A 764 -36.30 -35.00 -7.23
N GLU A 765 -35.22 -35.01 -6.45
CA GLU A 765 -34.02 -34.18 -6.70
C GLU A 765 -33.30 -34.56 -8.01
N GLY A 766 -33.48 -35.80 -8.48
CA GLY A 766 -32.95 -36.30 -9.75
C GLY A 766 -33.85 -36.09 -10.97
N SER A 767 -34.96 -35.33 -10.85
CA SER A 767 -35.88 -35.08 -11.97
C SER A 767 -35.20 -34.34 -13.13
N LYS A 768 -35.72 -34.46 -14.35
CA LYS A 768 -35.28 -33.65 -15.50
C LYS A 768 -35.89 -32.24 -15.48
N GLU A 769 -37.01 -32.04 -14.79
CA GLU A 769 -37.70 -30.76 -14.68
C GLU A 769 -37.12 -29.91 -13.55
N GLU A 770 -36.73 -28.67 -13.86
CA GLU A 770 -36.07 -27.79 -12.88
C GLU A 770 -37.04 -27.31 -11.78
N SER A 771 -38.32 -27.18 -12.09
CA SER A 771 -39.40 -26.90 -11.13
C SER A 771 -39.53 -27.99 -10.06
N GLU A 772 -39.45 -29.27 -10.45
CA GLU A 772 -39.51 -30.39 -9.52
C GLU A 772 -38.26 -30.46 -8.63
N LYS A 773 -37.06 -30.22 -9.18
CA LYS A 773 -35.82 -30.17 -8.39
C LYS A 773 -35.88 -29.06 -7.33
N TYR A 774 -36.43 -27.90 -7.68
CA TYR A 774 -36.62 -26.79 -6.76
C TYR A 774 -37.53 -27.18 -5.58
N LEU A 775 -38.68 -27.81 -5.85
CA LEU A 775 -39.59 -28.32 -4.83
C LEU A 775 -38.95 -29.41 -3.96
N ALA A 776 -38.14 -30.30 -4.55
CA ALA A 776 -37.42 -31.34 -3.82
C ALA A 776 -36.42 -30.75 -2.81
N ARG A 777 -35.64 -29.74 -3.21
CA ARG A 777 -34.69 -29.03 -2.32
C ARG A 777 -35.42 -28.29 -1.19
N TRP A 778 -36.53 -27.63 -1.52
CA TRP A 778 -37.36 -26.94 -0.52
C TRP A 778 -37.95 -27.91 0.51
N ALA A 779 -38.53 -29.04 0.07
CA ALA A 779 -39.06 -30.08 0.94
C ALA A 779 -37.96 -30.72 1.81
N GLY A 780 -36.75 -30.91 1.27
CA GLY A 780 -35.57 -31.34 2.03
C GLY A 780 -35.16 -30.34 3.13
N GLY A 781 -35.27 -29.05 2.85
CA GLY A 781 -35.09 -27.98 3.83
C GLY A 781 -36.11 -28.05 4.98
N GLN A 782 -37.39 -28.34 4.68
CA GLN A 782 -38.42 -28.48 5.71
C GLN A 782 -38.15 -29.65 6.66
N ARG A 783 -37.75 -30.81 6.11
CA ARG A 783 -37.36 -32.00 6.90
C ARG A 783 -36.17 -31.71 7.83
N THR A 784 -35.19 -30.94 7.34
CA THR A 784 -34.00 -30.56 8.12
C THR A 784 -34.38 -29.63 9.27
N ASN A 785 -35.22 -28.62 9.01
CA ASN A 785 -35.69 -27.69 10.04
C ASN A 785 -36.57 -28.38 11.08
N TYR A 786 -37.43 -29.34 10.68
CA TYR A 786 -38.23 -30.16 11.60
C TYR A 786 -37.33 -30.98 12.54
N LYS A 787 -36.30 -31.65 12.00
CA LYS A 787 -35.34 -32.43 12.81
C LYS A 787 -34.52 -31.57 13.79
N GLN A 788 -34.31 -30.29 13.46
CA GLN A 788 -33.57 -29.34 14.30
C GLN A 788 -34.47 -28.52 15.24
N ASN A 789 -35.76 -28.85 15.36
CA ASN A 789 -36.74 -28.09 16.15
C ASN A 789 -36.88 -26.60 15.74
N ASN A 790 -36.58 -26.28 14.49
CA ASN A 790 -36.59 -24.91 13.95
C ASN A 790 -37.82 -24.63 13.08
N LEU A 791 -38.79 -25.56 13.00
CA LEU A 791 -40.01 -25.43 12.20
C LEU A 791 -41.23 -25.15 13.10
N PRO A 792 -41.92 -24.00 12.96
CA PRO A 792 -43.12 -23.67 13.71
C PRO A 792 -44.28 -24.66 13.54
N GLN A 793 -45.09 -24.87 14.58
CA GLN A 793 -46.19 -25.85 14.61
C GLN A 793 -47.20 -25.66 13.46
N ASN A 794 -47.61 -24.42 13.18
CA ASN A 794 -48.55 -24.13 12.10
C ASN A 794 -48.08 -24.57 10.70
N LYS A 795 -46.76 -24.68 10.48
CA LYS A 795 -46.18 -25.18 9.21
C LYS A 795 -46.14 -26.71 9.18
N ILE A 796 -45.93 -27.33 10.33
CA ILE A 796 -45.99 -28.79 10.50
C ILE A 796 -47.42 -29.28 10.20
N ASP A 797 -48.43 -28.62 10.76
CA ASP A 797 -49.84 -28.98 10.56
C ASP A 797 -50.24 -28.88 9.08
N LYS A 798 -49.81 -27.81 8.39
CA LYS A 798 -50.03 -27.64 6.94
C LYS A 798 -49.38 -28.75 6.11
N LEU A 799 -48.14 -29.13 6.41
CA LEU A 799 -47.47 -30.22 5.70
C LEU A 799 -48.13 -31.58 6.00
N ASN A 800 -48.53 -31.83 7.25
CA ASN A 800 -49.24 -33.05 7.62
C ASN A 800 -50.58 -33.21 6.87
N SER A 801 -51.29 -32.11 6.61
CA SER A 801 -52.55 -32.14 5.84
C SER A 801 -52.41 -32.63 4.39
N LEU A 802 -51.19 -32.73 3.86
CA LEU A 802 -50.88 -33.19 2.50
C LEU A 802 -50.17 -34.54 2.47
N ASP A 803 -50.24 -35.32 3.56
CA ASP A 803 -49.48 -36.57 3.74
C ASP A 803 -47.98 -36.39 3.41
N PHE A 804 -47.41 -35.30 3.94
CA PHE A 804 -46.00 -34.98 3.75
C PHE A 804 -45.12 -36.04 4.40
N VAL A 805 -44.26 -36.68 3.61
CA VAL A 805 -43.39 -37.74 4.13
C VAL A 805 -42.19 -37.11 4.83
N TRP A 806 -42.23 -37.06 6.17
CA TRP A 806 -41.12 -36.55 6.98
C TRP A 806 -39.88 -37.44 6.91
N ASN A 807 -40.07 -38.76 6.93
CA ASN A 807 -38.98 -39.74 6.82
C ASN A 807 -39.07 -40.56 5.52
N LEU A 808 -38.59 -39.96 4.43
CA LEU A 808 -38.51 -40.60 3.10
C LEU A 808 -37.71 -41.92 3.09
N ILE A 809 -36.82 -42.11 4.06
CA ILE A 809 -35.95 -43.29 4.14
C ILE A 809 -36.72 -44.49 4.70
N GLU A 810 -37.64 -44.26 5.65
CA GLU A 810 -38.48 -45.32 6.23
C GLU A 810 -39.54 -45.82 5.25
N ASP A 811 -40.32 -44.91 4.66
CA ASP A 811 -41.37 -45.27 3.69
C ASP A 811 -40.82 -46.08 2.49
N ARG A 812 -39.68 -45.66 1.94
CA ARG A 812 -39.00 -46.41 0.85
C ARG A 812 -38.49 -47.77 1.28
N TRP A 813 -38.04 -47.89 2.54
CA TRP A 813 -37.55 -49.16 3.07
C TRP A 813 -38.70 -50.17 3.23
N GLU A 814 -39.85 -49.74 3.76
CA GLU A 814 -41.03 -50.62 3.94
C GLU A 814 -41.59 -51.14 2.62
N LYS A 815 -41.72 -50.26 1.61
CA LYS A 815 -42.13 -50.67 0.26
C LYS A 815 -41.17 -51.70 -0.35
N SER A 816 -39.87 -51.52 -0.17
CA SER A 816 -38.86 -52.45 -0.68
C SER A 816 -38.88 -53.79 0.07
N PHE A 817 -39.10 -53.77 1.38
CA PHE A 817 -39.26 -54.97 2.21
C PHE A 817 -40.47 -55.81 1.78
N ASN A 818 -41.63 -55.18 1.59
CA ASN A 818 -42.85 -55.86 1.15
C ASN A 818 -42.67 -56.51 -0.23
N ASN A 819 -42.04 -55.80 -1.18
CA ASN A 819 -41.73 -56.34 -2.50
C ASN A 819 -40.76 -57.53 -2.43
N TYR A 820 -39.75 -57.46 -1.56
CA TYR A 820 -38.81 -58.55 -1.34
C TYR A 820 -39.48 -59.77 -0.70
N GLN A 821 -40.34 -59.57 0.31
CA GLN A 821 -41.11 -60.64 0.96
C GLN A 821 -41.99 -61.38 -0.06
N LYS A 822 -42.71 -60.63 -0.90
CA LYS A 822 -43.52 -61.20 -1.99
C LYS A 822 -42.68 -62.02 -2.95
N PHE A 823 -41.55 -61.47 -3.42
CA PHE A 823 -40.64 -62.19 -4.32
C PHE A 823 -40.18 -63.54 -3.76
N LYS A 824 -39.78 -63.54 -2.47
CA LYS A 824 -39.28 -64.73 -1.78
C LYS A 824 -40.35 -65.81 -1.61
N LYS A 825 -41.60 -65.40 -1.33
CA LYS A 825 -42.75 -66.30 -1.28
C LYS A 825 -43.02 -66.94 -2.66
N ASP A 826 -42.96 -66.14 -3.72
CA ASP A 826 -43.33 -66.59 -5.07
C ASP A 826 -42.26 -67.49 -5.73
N HIS A 827 -40.98 -67.29 -5.41
CA HIS A 827 -39.87 -67.96 -6.13
C HIS A 827 -39.06 -68.94 -5.28
N GLY A 828 -39.24 -68.96 -3.95
CA GLY A 828 -38.51 -69.85 -3.04
C GLY A 828 -36.99 -69.64 -3.01
N ARG A 829 -36.48 -68.55 -3.60
CA ARG A 829 -35.05 -68.23 -3.71
C ARG A 829 -34.79 -66.74 -3.49
N GLU A 830 -33.52 -66.40 -3.27
CA GLU A 830 -33.04 -65.02 -3.20
C GLU A 830 -33.01 -64.35 -4.59
N PRO A 831 -33.29 -63.03 -4.71
CA PRO A 831 -33.22 -62.30 -5.96
C PRO A 831 -31.78 -62.15 -6.47
N VAL A 832 -31.57 -62.29 -7.78
CA VAL A 832 -30.23 -62.33 -8.40
C VAL A 832 -30.01 -61.13 -9.31
N PHE A 833 -28.86 -60.48 -9.18
CA PHE A 833 -28.51 -59.26 -9.93
C PHE A 833 -28.40 -59.45 -11.45
N LYS A 834 -28.12 -60.69 -11.92
CA LYS A 834 -27.83 -60.99 -13.34
C LYS A 834 -29.06 -61.12 -14.24
N VAL A 835 -30.27 -60.93 -13.70
CA VAL A 835 -31.52 -61.07 -14.45
C VAL A 835 -31.81 -59.78 -15.24
N THR A 836 -32.36 -59.92 -16.46
CA THR A 836 -32.71 -58.81 -17.37
C THR A 836 -33.93 -58.01 -16.92
N ASN A 837 -34.77 -58.58 -16.04
CA ASN A 837 -35.96 -57.93 -15.51
C ASN A 837 -35.60 -56.94 -14.38
N GLY A 838 -36.06 -55.68 -14.50
CA GLY A 838 -35.65 -54.57 -13.64
C GLY A 838 -36.00 -54.76 -12.15
N VAL A 839 -37.16 -55.37 -11.87
CA VAL A 839 -37.67 -55.50 -10.49
C VAL A 839 -36.82 -56.45 -9.63
N GLU A 840 -36.44 -57.63 -10.16
CA GLU A 840 -35.59 -58.57 -9.42
C GLU A 840 -34.19 -57.99 -9.20
N ARG A 841 -33.67 -57.26 -10.20
CA ARG A 841 -32.39 -56.59 -10.10
C ARG A 841 -32.39 -55.55 -8.98
N ASP A 842 -33.42 -54.70 -8.91
CA ASP A 842 -33.55 -53.68 -7.87
C ASP A 842 -33.67 -54.29 -6.47
N LEU A 843 -34.44 -55.37 -6.32
CA LEU A 843 -34.54 -56.12 -5.06
C LEU A 843 -33.20 -56.76 -4.66
N SER A 844 -32.40 -57.23 -5.63
CA SER A 844 -31.07 -57.78 -5.35
C SER A 844 -30.08 -56.72 -4.84
N VAL A 845 -30.17 -55.49 -5.38
CA VAL A 845 -29.36 -54.34 -4.94
C VAL A 845 -29.80 -53.91 -3.53
N TRP A 846 -31.11 -53.81 -3.31
CA TRP A 846 -31.67 -53.44 -2.01
C TRP A 846 -31.31 -54.47 -0.91
N ALA A 847 -31.42 -55.76 -1.20
CA ALA A 847 -31.00 -56.83 -0.28
C ALA A 847 -29.48 -56.81 -0.01
N GLY A 848 -28.67 -56.41 -1.00
CA GLY A 848 -27.24 -56.15 -0.84
C GLY A 848 -26.95 -55.03 0.17
N ASP A 849 -27.63 -53.88 0.02
CA ASP A 849 -27.51 -52.74 0.93
C ASP A 849 -27.90 -53.12 2.37
N GLN A 850 -28.95 -53.93 2.56
CA GLN A 850 -29.34 -54.38 3.91
C GLN A 850 -28.26 -55.22 4.58
N ARG A 851 -27.59 -56.11 3.84
CA ARG A 851 -26.49 -56.94 4.35
C ARG A 851 -25.25 -56.11 4.71
N GLU A 852 -24.91 -55.10 3.91
CA GLU A 852 -23.80 -54.20 4.21
C GLU A 852 -24.07 -53.35 5.46
N ARG A 853 -25.30 -52.83 5.59
CA ARG A 853 -25.73 -52.08 6.77
C ARG A 853 -25.77 -52.94 8.04
N TYR A 854 -26.16 -54.21 7.94
CA TYR A 854 -26.09 -55.16 9.05
C TYR A 854 -24.65 -55.40 9.51
N LYS A 855 -23.72 -55.65 8.58
CA LYS A 855 -22.28 -55.80 8.89
C LYS A 855 -21.67 -54.53 9.51
N ALA A 856 -22.19 -53.36 9.15
CA ALA A 856 -21.75 -52.08 9.69
C ALA A 856 -22.45 -51.67 11.00
N ASN A 857 -23.32 -52.51 11.58
CA ASN A 857 -24.18 -52.19 12.74
C ASN A 857 -25.05 -50.93 12.55
N LYS A 858 -25.53 -50.68 11.32
CA LYS A 858 -26.31 -49.49 10.92
C LYS A 858 -27.78 -49.79 10.64
N ILE A 859 -28.26 -50.97 11.03
CA ILE A 859 -29.66 -51.38 10.87
C ILE A 859 -30.31 -51.54 12.25
N SER A 860 -31.56 -51.10 12.40
CA SER A 860 -32.28 -51.18 13.67
C SER A 860 -32.70 -52.61 14.00
N LYS A 861 -32.84 -52.91 15.30
CA LYS A 861 -33.27 -54.23 15.80
C LYS A 861 -34.60 -54.69 15.19
N GLU A 862 -35.57 -53.78 15.11
CA GLU A 862 -36.89 -54.04 14.49
C GLU A 862 -36.80 -54.47 13.01
N ARG A 863 -35.89 -53.86 12.23
CA ARG A 863 -35.67 -54.23 10.83
C ARG A 863 -34.98 -55.57 10.67
N ILE A 864 -34.07 -55.91 11.60
CA ILE A 864 -33.43 -57.23 11.67
C ILE A 864 -34.50 -58.29 11.92
N ASP A 865 -35.38 -58.07 12.90
CA ASP A 865 -36.44 -59.01 13.27
C ASP A 865 -37.42 -59.24 12.10
N LYS A 866 -37.84 -58.17 11.41
CA LYS A 866 -38.67 -58.25 10.19
C LYS A 866 -38.00 -59.07 9.08
N LEU A 867 -36.71 -58.86 8.81
CA LEU A 867 -35.97 -59.62 7.80
C LEU A 867 -35.75 -61.09 8.21
N ASN A 868 -35.49 -61.35 9.49
CA ASN A 868 -35.35 -62.72 10.02
C ASN A 868 -36.66 -63.52 9.87
N SER A 869 -37.81 -62.90 10.09
CA SER A 869 -39.13 -63.57 9.99
C SER A 869 -39.44 -64.16 8.61
N ILE A 870 -38.81 -63.62 7.56
CA ILE A 870 -38.96 -64.09 6.18
C ILE A 870 -37.76 -64.95 5.72
N GLY A 871 -36.94 -65.41 6.66
CA GLY A 871 -35.77 -66.26 6.41
C GLY A 871 -34.65 -65.59 5.61
N PHE A 872 -34.52 -64.25 5.67
CA PHE A 872 -33.52 -63.48 4.91
C PHE A 872 -32.09 -63.98 5.18
N SER A 873 -31.35 -64.38 4.13
CA SER A 873 -29.97 -64.83 4.31
C SER A 873 -29.02 -63.62 4.41
N TRP A 874 -28.48 -63.42 5.62
CA TRP A 874 -27.51 -62.36 5.94
C TRP A 874 -26.12 -62.63 5.35
N ASP A 875 -25.74 -63.91 5.19
CA ASP A 875 -24.48 -64.33 4.56
C ASP A 875 -24.72 -65.31 3.41
N TYR A 876 -25.48 -64.85 2.42
CA TYR A 876 -25.82 -65.61 1.21
C TYR A 876 -24.61 -66.26 0.53
N LYS A 877 -23.44 -65.61 0.57
CA LYS A 877 -22.20 -66.14 -0.02
C LYS A 877 -21.60 -67.29 0.79
N LYS A 878 -21.83 -67.36 2.10
CA LYS A 878 -21.43 -68.49 2.96
C LYS A 878 -22.34 -69.68 2.74
N ASP A 879 -23.65 -69.44 2.72
CA ASP A 879 -24.65 -70.51 2.54
C ASP A 879 -24.51 -71.19 1.17
N GLN A 880 -24.32 -70.41 0.11
CA GLN A 880 -24.05 -70.93 -1.24
C GLN A 880 -22.73 -71.71 -1.34
N TRP A 881 -21.69 -71.27 -0.62
CA TRP A 881 -20.40 -71.96 -0.63
C TRP A 881 -20.49 -73.32 0.07
N ASN A 882 -21.17 -73.38 1.22
CA ASN A 882 -21.38 -74.63 1.96
C ASN A 882 -22.19 -75.65 1.14
N ASN A 883 -23.22 -75.20 0.41
CA ASN A 883 -24.01 -76.07 -0.46
C ASN A 883 -23.16 -76.67 -1.60
N ASN A 884 -22.33 -75.85 -2.26
CA ASN A 884 -21.43 -76.34 -3.31
C ASN A 884 -20.32 -77.26 -2.77
N PHE A 885 -19.81 -77.00 -1.56
CA PHE A 885 -18.87 -77.88 -0.88
C PHE A 885 -19.49 -79.25 -0.60
N ASN A 886 -20.71 -79.31 -0.08
CA ASN A 886 -21.40 -80.58 0.18
C ASN A 886 -21.59 -81.38 -1.12
N LYS A 887 -21.98 -80.73 -2.21
CA LYS A 887 -22.08 -81.37 -3.54
C LYS A 887 -20.75 -81.92 -4.03
N TYR A 888 -19.65 -81.18 -3.83
CA TYR A 888 -18.31 -81.65 -4.18
C TYR A 888 -17.83 -82.80 -3.30
N LYS A 889 -18.11 -82.76 -1.99
CA LYS A 889 -17.81 -83.84 -1.05
C LYS A 889 -18.50 -85.13 -1.48
N SER A 890 -19.82 -85.09 -1.72
CA SER A 890 -20.58 -86.26 -2.21
C SER A 890 -20.10 -86.74 -3.58
N PHE A 891 -19.66 -85.84 -4.46
CA PHE A 891 -19.08 -86.22 -5.76
C PHE A 891 -17.75 -86.96 -5.59
N LYS A 892 -16.86 -86.45 -4.74
CA LYS A 892 -15.53 -87.04 -4.50
C LYS A 892 -15.63 -88.41 -3.81
N GLU A 893 -16.55 -88.54 -2.84
CA GLU A 893 -16.85 -89.80 -2.15
C GLU A 893 -17.43 -90.86 -3.10
N SER A 894 -18.30 -90.46 -4.04
CA SER A 894 -18.96 -91.42 -4.95
C SER A 894 -18.14 -91.80 -6.19
N LYS A 895 -17.29 -90.91 -6.71
CA LYS A 895 -16.56 -91.13 -7.97
C LYS A 895 -15.06 -91.36 -7.81
N GLY A 896 -14.48 -91.14 -6.62
CA GLY A 896 -13.06 -91.38 -6.33
C GLY A 896 -12.07 -90.54 -7.14
N ARG A 897 -12.56 -89.55 -7.90
CA ARG A 897 -11.76 -88.66 -8.77
C ARG A 897 -12.25 -87.22 -8.69
N GLU A 898 -11.43 -86.29 -9.17
CA GLU A 898 -11.81 -84.88 -9.29
C GLU A 898 -12.82 -84.66 -10.44
N PRO A 899 -13.78 -83.71 -10.29
CA PRO A 899 -14.74 -83.37 -11.34
C PRO A 899 -14.04 -82.69 -12.52
N SER A 900 -14.46 -83.05 -13.73
CA SER A 900 -13.82 -82.61 -14.97
C SER A 900 -14.59 -81.50 -15.69
N HIS A 901 -13.88 -80.48 -16.18
CA HIS A 901 -14.46 -79.42 -17.03
C HIS A 901 -14.85 -79.91 -18.43
N SER A 902 -14.39 -81.09 -18.84
CA SER A 902 -14.74 -81.74 -20.11
C SER A 902 -15.88 -82.76 -19.95
N ALA A 903 -16.47 -82.88 -18.75
CA ALA A 903 -17.65 -83.71 -18.56
C ALA A 903 -18.87 -83.15 -19.31
N LYS A 904 -19.65 -84.03 -19.96
CA LYS A 904 -20.91 -83.66 -20.64
C LYS A 904 -22.02 -83.30 -19.66
N ASP A 905 -21.94 -83.80 -18.42
CA ASP A 905 -22.89 -83.43 -17.37
C ASP A 905 -22.65 -81.98 -16.91
N LYS A 906 -23.69 -81.15 -17.03
CA LYS A 906 -23.67 -79.74 -16.62
C LYS A 906 -23.43 -79.58 -15.12
N SER A 907 -23.88 -80.53 -14.28
CA SER A 907 -23.65 -80.44 -12.84
C SER A 907 -22.19 -80.74 -12.45
N GLU A 908 -21.58 -81.78 -13.03
CA GLU A 908 -20.14 -82.04 -12.87
C GLU A 908 -19.28 -80.88 -13.41
N ASN A 909 -19.65 -80.31 -14.56
CA ASN A 909 -18.94 -79.18 -15.15
C ASN A 909 -18.94 -77.95 -14.21
N ALA A 910 -20.12 -77.60 -13.67
CA ALA A 910 -20.27 -76.50 -12.73
C ALA A 910 -19.49 -76.75 -11.42
N LEU A 911 -19.48 -77.99 -10.92
CA LEU A 911 -18.67 -78.43 -9.78
C LEU A 911 -17.17 -78.30 -10.08
N ALA A 912 -16.72 -78.70 -11.26
CA ALA A 912 -15.34 -78.57 -11.69
C ALA A 912 -14.92 -77.08 -11.70
N THR A 913 -15.75 -76.19 -12.27
CA THR A 913 -15.49 -74.74 -12.28
C THR A 913 -15.42 -74.16 -10.89
N TRP A 914 -16.30 -74.62 -9.99
CA TRP A 914 -16.26 -74.21 -8.58
C TRP A 914 -14.97 -74.66 -7.87
N VAL A 915 -14.50 -75.90 -8.10
CA VAL A 915 -13.24 -76.45 -7.57
C VAL A 915 -12.01 -75.67 -8.06
N ILE A 916 -11.92 -75.37 -9.36
CA ILE A 916 -10.85 -74.51 -9.90
C ILE A 916 -10.90 -73.12 -9.28
N GLY A 917 -12.11 -72.57 -9.09
CA GLY A 917 -12.32 -71.31 -8.37
C GLY A 917 -11.74 -71.33 -6.95
N GLN A 918 -11.86 -72.44 -6.21
CA GLN A 918 -11.28 -72.57 -4.86
C GLN A 918 -9.75 -72.58 -4.90
N ARG A 919 -9.15 -73.31 -5.85
CA ARG A 919 -7.69 -73.36 -6.05
C ARG A 919 -7.12 -71.98 -6.41
N ILE A 920 -7.79 -71.24 -7.29
CA ILE A 920 -7.42 -69.86 -7.65
C ILE A 920 -7.57 -68.92 -6.44
N SER A 921 -8.65 -69.01 -5.66
CA SER A 921 -8.81 -68.19 -4.45
C SER A 921 -7.76 -68.51 -3.38
N TYR A 922 -7.37 -69.77 -3.20
CA TYR A 922 -6.30 -70.16 -2.27
C TYR A 922 -4.93 -69.61 -2.71
N SER A 923 -4.56 -69.77 -3.97
CA SER A 923 -3.30 -69.21 -4.52
C SER A 923 -3.23 -67.67 -4.48
N ARG A 924 -4.37 -67.00 -4.38
CA ARG A 924 -4.49 -65.54 -4.23
C ARG A 924 -4.69 -65.09 -2.77
N ASN A 925 -4.56 -65.99 -1.79
CA ASN A 925 -4.80 -65.75 -0.36
C ASN A 925 -6.19 -65.17 -0.02
N ASN A 926 -7.20 -65.41 -0.86
CA ASN A 926 -8.55 -64.85 -0.71
C ASN A 926 -9.57 -65.86 -0.13
N LEU A 927 -9.11 -67.04 0.29
CA LEU A 927 -9.95 -68.08 0.87
C LEU A 927 -9.86 -68.05 2.40
N LEU A 928 -11.01 -68.04 3.08
CA LEU A 928 -11.08 -67.99 4.55
C LEU A 928 -10.43 -69.24 5.18
N PRO A 929 -9.73 -69.11 6.32
CA PRO A 929 -9.07 -70.23 7.01
C PRO A 929 -10.00 -71.43 7.27
N ASP A 930 -11.23 -71.18 7.73
CA ASP A 930 -12.22 -72.22 8.00
C ASP A 930 -12.55 -73.04 6.74
N ARG A 931 -12.60 -72.38 5.57
CA ARG A 931 -12.88 -73.04 4.28
C ARG A 931 -11.69 -73.86 3.79
N ILE A 932 -10.47 -73.42 4.07
CA ILE A 932 -9.24 -74.17 3.80
C ILE A 932 -9.22 -75.44 4.66
N ASN A 933 -9.52 -75.32 5.95
CA ASN A 933 -9.60 -76.44 6.88
C ASN A 933 -10.67 -77.47 6.46
N ILE A 934 -11.86 -77.00 6.08
CA ILE A 934 -12.95 -77.85 5.58
C ILE A 934 -12.55 -78.58 4.27
N LEU A 935 -11.88 -77.91 3.33
CA LEU A 935 -11.41 -78.55 2.10
C LEU A 935 -10.24 -79.52 2.34
N ASN A 936 -9.31 -79.18 3.24
CA ASN A 936 -8.21 -80.06 3.63
C ASN A 936 -8.71 -81.35 4.29
N SER A 937 -9.83 -81.30 5.02
CA SER A 937 -10.42 -82.47 5.68
C SER A 937 -10.84 -83.60 4.72
N ILE A 938 -10.96 -83.30 3.41
CA ILE A 938 -11.28 -84.27 2.35
C ILE A 938 -10.11 -84.46 1.36
N SER A 939 -8.87 -84.24 1.82
CA SER A 939 -7.64 -84.38 1.02
C SER A 939 -7.71 -83.62 -0.32
N PHE A 940 -8.08 -82.33 -0.25
CA PHE A 940 -8.20 -81.47 -1.43
C PHE A 940 -6.85 -81.05 -2.00
N SER A 941 -6.62 -81.27 -3.30
CA SER A 941 -5.38 -80.87 -3.96
C SER A 941 -5.39 -79.39 -4.38
N TRP A 942 -4.41 -78.62 -3.92
CA TRP A 942 -4.27 -77.17 -4.16
C TRP A 942 -3.42 -76.79 -5.39
N SER A 943 -2.62 -77.71 -5.92
CA SER A 943 -1.64 -77.43 -6.98
C SER A 943 -2.25 -77.55 -8.38
N ILE A 944 -1.98 -76.57 -9.26
CA ILE A 944 -2.25 -76.65 -10.71
C ILE A 944 -0.94 -76.63 -11.55
N LYS A 945 0.22 -76.24 -10.99
CA LYS A 945 1.61 -76.27 -11.57
C LYS A 945 2.61 -75.71 -10.53
N GLY A 946 3.66 -76.44 -10.16
CA GLY A 946 4.71 -76.02 -9.20
C GLY A 946 5.90 -75.24 -9.79
N ASP A 947 6.64 -74.53 -8.93
CA ASP A 947 8.05 -74.09 -9.04
C ASP A 947 8.53 -73.13 -10.14
N ARG A 948 8.01 -71.89 -10.18
CA ARG A 948 8.63 -70.78 -10.97
C ARG A 948 9.23 -69.64 -10.14
N TRP A 949 8.85 -69.49 -8.88
CA TRP A 949 9.30 -68.35 -8.07
C TRP A 949 10.67 -68.61 -7.44
N ASP A 950 10.88 -69.80 -6.86
CA ASP A 950 12.13 -70.15 -6.18
C ASP A 950 13.33 -70.22 -7.14
N LYS A 951 13.12 -70.67 -8.38
CA LYS A 951 14.17 -70.69 -9.42
C LYS A 951 14.65 -69.28 -9.80
N ALA A 952 13.71 -68.36 -10.03
CA ALA A 952 14.05 -66.97 -10.37
C ALA A 952 14.70 -66.21 -9.19
N PHE A 953 14.40 -66.60 -7.95
CA PHE A 953 15.02 -66.05 -6.75
C PHE A 953 16.50 -66.46 -6.61
N GLU A 954 16.83 -67.73 -6.86
CA GLU A 954 18.22 -68.19 -6.83
C GLU A 954 19.06 -67.58 -7.98
N GLU A 955 18.49 -67.44 -9.18
CA GLU A 955 19.15 -66.75 -10.31
C GLU A 955 19.47 -65.28 -9.99
N TYR A 956 18.56 -64.57 -9.30
CA TYR A 956 18.79 -63.20 -8.84
C TYR A 956 19.88 -63.11 -7.76
N LYS A 957 19.90 -64.05 -6.81
CA LYS A 957 20.90 -64.13 -5.74
C LYS A 957 22.31 -64.30 -6.30
N ILE A 958 22.47 -65.19 -7.29
CA ILE A 958 23.76 -65.41 -7.98
C ILE A 958 24.19 -64.15 -8.74
N PHE A 959 23.27 -63.50 -9.46
CA PHE A 959 23.57 -62.28 -10.21
C PHE A 959 24.09 -61.16 -9.29
N LYS A 960 23.41 -60.93 -8.17
CA LYS A 960 23.76 -59.84 -7.25
C LYS A 960 25.10 -60.05 -6.56
N LYS A 961 25.42 -61.30 -6.21
CA LYS A 961 26.73 -61.68 -5.65
C LYS A 961 27.87 -61.49 -6.67
N LYS A 962 27.60 -61.69 -7.95
CA LYS A 962 28.62 -61.63 -9.01
C LYS A 962 28.89 -60.22 -9.54
N TYR A 963 27.86 -59.38 -9.69
CA TYR A 963 27.99 -58.07 -10.37
C TYR A 963 27.81 -56.87 -9.44
N ASN A 964 27.39 -57.08 -8.19
CA ASN A 964 27.22 -56.06 -7.16
C ASN A 964 26.37 -54.83 -7.57
N HIS A 965 25.46 -55.01 -8.54
CA HIS A 965 24.44 -54.04 -8.94
C HIS A 965 23.12 -54.77 -9.27
N GLU A 966 22.01 -54.03 -9.38
CA GLU A 966 20.73 -54.64 -9.76
C GLU A 966 20.64 -54.90 -11.28
N PRO A 967 20.04 -56.03 -11.70
CA PRO A 967 19.85 -56.39 -13.11
C PRO A 967 18.82 -55.48 -13.77
N SER A 968 19.12 -55.03 -14.99
CA SER A 968 18.22 -54.14 -15.74
C SER A 968 17.34 -54.90 -16.73
N GLY A 969 16.01 -54.76 -16.61
CA GLY A 969 15.05 -55.31 -17.59
C GLY A 969 15.09 -54.67 -18.98
N LYS A 970 16.08 -53.80 -19.25
CA LYS A 970 16.39 -53.23 -20.57
C LYS A 970 17.79 -53.62 -21.06
N SER A 971 18.46 -54.56 -20.38
CA SER A 971 19.78 -55.04 -20.78
C SER A 971 19.72 -55.72 -22.15
N LYS A 972 20.79 -55.60 -22.94
CA LYS A 972 20.95 -56.35 -24.20
C LYS A 972 21.24 -57.84 -23.95
N ASN A 973 21.72 -58.18 -22.75
CA ASN A 973 21.91 -59.57 -22.34
C ASN A 973 20.57 -60.17 -21.91
N LYS A 974 20.14 -61.24 -22.59
CA LYS A 974 18.82 -61.85 -22.41
C LYS A 974 18.63 -62.38 -20.98
N SER A 975 19.66 -63.01 -20.41
CA SER A 975 19.61 -63.57 -19.05
C SER A 975 19.47 -62.49 -17.98
N GLU A 976 20.18 -61.37 -18.12
CA GLU A 976 20.05 -60.23 -17.20
C GLU A 976 18.70 -59.53 -17.37
N SER A 977 18.23 -59.38 -18.61
CA SER A 977 16.94 -58.73 -18.91
C SER A 977 15.77 -59.50 -18.29
N GLU A 978 15.78 -60.83 -18.35
CA GLU A 978 14.75 -61.68 -17.76
C GLU A 978 14.71 -61.57 -16.22
N ILE A 979 15.88 -61.61 -15.55
CA ILE A 979 16.00 -61.39 -14.10
C ILE A 979 15.56 -59.96 -13.74
N GLY A 980 15.94 -58.96 -14.54
CA GLY A 980 15.59 -57.56 -14.36
C GLY A 980 14.09 -57.28 -14.50
N VAL A 981 13.39 -57.96 -15.42
CA VAL A 981 11.93 -57.90 -15.55
C VAL A 981 11.25 -58.58 -14.36
N TRP A 982 11.80 -59.70 -13.88
CA TRP A 982 11.26 -60.43 -12.75
C TRP A 982 11.34 -59.63 -11.44
N ILE A 983 12.51 -59.08 -11.09
CA ILE A 983 12.67 -58.29 -9.86
C ILE A 983 11.83 -57.00 -9.90
N ARG A 984 11.68 -56.38 -11.07
CA ARG A 984 10.77 -55.23 -11.26
C ARG A 984 9.32 -55.58 -10.93
N ARG A 985 8.86 -56.76 -11.32
CA ARG A 985 7.51 -57.25 -10.95
C ARG A 985 7.40 -57.46 -9.43
N GLN A 986 8.41 -58.01 -8.77
CA GLN A 986 8.39 -58.17 -7.31
C GLN A 986 8.31 -56.82 -6.57
N LYS A 987 9.03 -55.79 -7.03
CA LYS A 987 8.96 -54.43 -6.45
C LYS A 987 7.59 -53.76 -6.64
N ILE A 988 6.93 -54.01 -7.78
CA ILE A 988 5.57 -53.52 -8.03
C ILE A 988 4.57 -54.19 -7.08
N GLU A 989 4.69 -55.50 -6.86
CA GLU A 989 3.81 -56.24 -5.96
C GLU A 989 4.07 -55.93 -4.48
N TYR A 990 5.32 -55.63 -4.09
CA TYR A 990 5.65 -55.10 -2.75
C TYR A 990 4.98 -53.74 -2.49
N ASN A 991 5.07 -52.80 -3.43
CA ASN A 991 4.42 -51.48 -3.31
C ASN A 991 2.89 -51.53 -3.32
N LYS A 992 2.30 -52.67 -3.73
CA LYS A 992 0.86 -52.93 -3.69
C LYS A 992 0.43 -53.80 -2.49
N ASN A 993 1.35 -54.10 -1.57
CA ASN A 993 1.14 -54.99 -0.41
C ASN A 993 0.69 -56.42 -0.77
N ASN A 994 1.00 -56.90 -1.98
CA ASN A 994 0.60 -58.23 -2.46
C ASN A 994 1.69 -59.30 -2.29
N LEU A 995 2.87 -58.94 -1.76
CA LEU A 995 3.97 -59.86 -1.53
C LEU A 995 3.86 -60.47 -0.13
N SER A 996 3.96 -61.80 0.00
CA SER A 996 3.92 -62.46 1.31
C SER A 996 5.17 -62.13 2.15
N GLU A 997 4.99 -62.06 3.46
CA GLU A 997 6.04 -61.68 4.43
C GLU A 997 7.29 -62.56 4.31
N ASN A 998 7.12 -63.87 4.07
CA ASN A 998 8.23 -64.80 3.86
C ASN A 998 9.06 -64.49 2.58
N ARG A 999 8.40 -64.04 1.50
CA ARG A 999 9.08 -63.64 0.25
C ARG A 999 9.78 -62.29 0.38
N VAL A 1000 9.19 -61.36 1.15
CA VAL A 1000 9.81 -60.08 1.49
C VAL A 1000 11.08 -60.30 2.30
N ASN A 1001 11.03 -61.15 3.33
CA ASN A 1001 12.18 -61.47 4.16
C ASN A 1001 13.33 -62.12 3.37
N ARG A 1002 13.00 -63.03 2.44
CA ARG A 1002 13.98 -63.63 1.52
C ARG A 1002 14.63 -62.62 0.56
N LEU A 1003 13.89 -61.64 0.07
CA LEU A 1003 14.43 -60.59 -0.81
C LEU A 1003 15.24 -59.53 -0.01
N ASN A 1004 14.83 -59.26 1.22
CA ASN A 1004 15.57 -58.39 2.16
C ASN A 1004 16.93 -58.95 2.53
N SER A 1005 17.06 -60.27 2.73
CA SER A 1005 18.32 -60.90 3.11
C SER A 1005 19.40 -60.83 2.02
N ILE A 1006 19.00 -60.62 0.75
CA ILE A 1006 19.92 -60.36 -0.37
C ILE A 1006 20.07 -58.84 -0.61
N GLY A 1007 19.46 -57.98 0.21
CA GLY A 1007 19.61 -56.52 0.18
C GLY A 1007 18.84 -55.81 -0.94
N VAL A 1008 17.65 -56.30 -1.34
CA VAL A 1008 16.82 -55.67 -2.39
C VAL A 1008 16.34 -54.28 -1.96
N ILE A 1009 16.50 -53.27 -2.84
CA ILE A 1009 16.15 -51.88 -2.53
C ILE A 1009 14.70 -51.58 -2.97
N TRP A 1010 13.82 -51.25 -2.03
CA TRP A 1010 12.37 -51.14 -2.27
C TRP A 1010 11.88 -49.76 -2.72
N ASP A 1011 12.43 -48.66 -2.17
CA ASP A 1011 11.97 -47.30 -2.47
C ASP A 1011 13.02 -46.50 -3.26
N GLN A 1012 12.88 -46.53 -4.59
CA GLN A 1012 13.75 -45.76 -5.50
C GLN A 1012 13.63 -44.24 -5.36
N LYS A 1013 12.56 -43.68 -4.76
CA LYS A 1013 12.34 -42.21 -4.74
C LYS A 1013 13.08 -41.49 -3.61
N LYS A 1014 13.34 -42.18 -2.50
CA LYS A 1014 14.11 -41.61 -1.37
C LYS A 1014 15.61 -41.62 -1.68
N ASP A 1015 16.11 -42.74 -2.21
CA ASP A 1015 17.52 -42.90 -2.63
C ASP A 1015 17.89 -42.03 -3.83
N TRP A 1016 17.03 -41.91 -4.85
CA TRP A 1016 17.37 -41.10 -6.03
C TRP A 1016 17.53 -39.61 -5.69
N TRP A 1017 16.81 -39.10 -4.69
CA TRP A 1017 16.97 -37.71 -4.24
C TRP A 1017 18.29 -37.52 -3.49
N GLU A 1018 18.67 -38.46 -2.61
CA GLU A 1018 19.95 -38.40 -1.89
C GLU A 1018 21.14 -38.62 -2.81
N GLN A 1019 21.02 -39.53 -3.79
CA GLN A 1019 22.02 -39.75 -4.82
C GLN A 1019 22.20 -38.51 -5.70
N SER A 1020 21.11 -37.89 -6.19
CA SER A 1020 21.19 -36.66 -6.98
C SER A 1020 21.72 -35.46 -6.17
N PHE A 1021 21.46 -35.43 -4.86
CA PHE A 1021 22.01 -34.43 -3.95
C PHE A 1021 23.52 -34.63 -3.72
N ASN A 1022 23.97 -35.87 -3.56
CA ASN A 1022 25.38 -36.21 -3.45
C ASN A 1022 26.14 -35.97 -4.77
N ASP A 1023 25.53 -36.29 -5.91
CA ASP A 1023 26.08 -35.99 -7.24
C ASP A 1023 26.24 -34.48 -7.45
N TYR A 1024 25.29 -33.68 -6.95
CA TYR A 1024 25.41 -32.22 -6.95
C TYR A 1024 26.55 -31.70 -6.06
N ILE A 1025 26.72 -32.26 -4.85
CA ILE A 1025 27.80 -31.88 -3.93
C ILE A 1025 29.16 -32.21 -4.55
N THR A 1026 29.32 -33.43 -5.06
CA THR A 1026 30.56 -33.90 -5.70
C THR A 1026 30.89 -33.02 -6.90
N PHE A 1027 29.90 -32.72 -7.76
CA PHE A 1027 30.08 -31.81 -8.89
C PHE A 1027 30.49 -30.39 -8.46
N LYS A 1028 29.85 -29.83 -7.42
CA LYS A 1028 30.17 -28.49 -6.92
C LYS A 1028 31.58 -28.45 -6.29
N LYS A 1029 32.02 -29.52 -5.66
CA LYS A 1029 33.37 -29.67 -5.06
C LYS A 1029 34.45 -29.82 -6.13
N GLU A 1030 34.19 -30.58 -7.19
CA GLU A 1030 35.16 -30.87 -8.26
C GLU A 1030 35.30 -29.72 -9.27
N TYR A 1031 34.18 -29.08 -9.65
CA TYR A 1031 34.16 -28.06 -10.72
C TYR A 1031 33.98 -26.62 -10.21
N GLY A 1032 33.69 -26.43 -8.91
CA GLY A 1032 33.54 -25.11 -8.29
C GLY A 1032 32.38 -24.25 -8.81
N ARG A 1033 31.46 -24.81 -9.60
CA ARG A 1033 30.36 -24.11 -10.27
C ARG A 1033 29.06 -24.92 -10.27
N GLU A 1034 27.92 -24.26 -10.55
CA GLU A 1034 26.65 -24.97 -10.79
C GLU A 1034 26.64 -25.69 -12.15
N PRO A 1035 25.95 -26.84 -12.26
CA PRO A 1035 25.84 -27.60 -13.50
C PRO A 1035 24.92 -26.90 -14.52
N LEU A 1036 25.29 -26.96 -15.80
CA LEU A 1036 24.61 -26.24 -16.87
C LEU A 1036 23.62 -27.13 -17.63
N HIS A 1037 22.39 -26.64 -17.84
CA HIS A 1037 21.38 -27.31 -18.67
C HIS A 1037 21.79 -27.53 -20.14
N THR A 1038 22.77 -26.76 -20.61
CA THR A 1038 23.31 -26.81 -21.98
C THR A 1038 24.57 -27.67 -22.11
N SER A 1039 24.95 -28.40 -21.07
CA SER A 1039 26.10 -29.32 -21.14
C SER A 1039 25.84 -30.48 -22.09
N LYS A 1040 26.88 -30.91 -22.81
CA LYS A 1040 26.87 -32.15 -23.60
C LYS A 1040 27.03 -33.39 -22.70
N ASN A 1041 27.53 -33.21 -21.47
CA ASN A 1041 27.62 -34.28 -20.49
C ASN A 1041 26.22 -34.55 -19.91
N LYS A 1042 25.76 -35.80 -20.10
CA LYS A 1042 24.44 -36.24 -19.66
C LYS A 1042 24.27 -36.13 -18.15
N LEU A 1043 25.30 -36.48 -17.38
CA LEU A 1043 25.29 -36.43 -15.92
C LEU A 1043 25.12 -34.98 -15.42
N GLU A 1044 25.89 -34.04 -15.97
CA GLU A 1044 25.76 -32.61 -15.63
C GLU A 1044 24.37 -32.05 -15.96
N LYS A 1045 23.82 -32.44 -17.12
CA LYS A 1045 22.49 -32.00 -17.55
C LYS A 1045 21.38 -32.52 -16.63
N ASP A 1046 21.51 -33.76 -16.16
CA ASP A 1046 20.56 -34.39 -15.25
C ASP A 1046 20.60 -33.74 -13.87
N ILE A 1047 21.79 -33.41 -13.35
CA ILE A 1047 21.94 -32.66 -12.09
C ILE A 1047 21.33 -31.26 -12.23
N ALA A 1048 21.56 -30.56 -13.35
CA ALA A 1048 20.97 -29.23 -13.60
C ALA A 1048 19.42 -29.29 -13.62
N LEU A 1049 18.84 -30.29 -14.29
CA LEU A 1049 17.39 -30.52 -14.31
C LEU A 1049 16.83 -30.83 -12.92
N TRP A 1050 17.57 -31.59 -12.11
CA TRP A 1050 17.20 -31.89 -10.73
C TRP A 1050 17.17 -30.62 -9.86
N ILE A 1051 18.18 -29.76 -9.92
CA ILE A 1051 18.25 -28.47 -9.20
C ILE A 1051 17.04 -27.58 -9.53
N THR A 1052 16.72 -27.44 -10.82
CA THR A 1052 15.59 -26.63 -11.28
C THR A 1052 14.24 -27.16 -10.77
N ARG A 1053 14.10 -28.48 -10.64
CA ARG A 1053 12.93 -29.10 -10.01
C ARG A 1053 12.85 -28.79 -8.52
N GLN A 1054 13.97 -28.79 -7.79
CA GLN A 1054 13.98 -28.42 -6.36
C GLN A 1054 13.52 -26.98 -6.14
N ARG A 1055 14.06 -26.01 -6.92
CA ARG A 1055 13.66 -24.59 -6.84
C ARG A 1055 12.18 -24.38 -7.16
N LYS A 1056 11.65 -25.09 -8.16
CA LYS A 1056 10.22 -25.03 -8.52
C LYS A 1056 9.32 -25.63 -7.44
N SER A 1057 9.77 -26.70 -6.78
CA SER A 1057 9.04 -27.35 -5.69
C SER A 1057 9.03 -26.49 -4.42
N TYR A 1058 10.13 -25.81 -4.10
CA TYR A 1058 10.23 -24.85 -2.99
C TYR A 1058 9.29 -23.66 -3.18
N LYS A 1059 9.25 -23.06 -4.39
CA LYS A 1059 8.33 -21.95 -4.72
C LYS A 1059 6.84 -22.35 -4.65
N LYS A 1060 6.52 -23.65 -4.69
CA LYS A 1060 5.16 -24.19 -4.63
C LYS A 1060 4.80 -24.80 -3.26
N ASN A 1061 5.65 -24.67 -2.24
CA ASN A 1061 5.49 -25.29 -0.92
C ASN A 1061 5.34 -26.83 -0.94
N ASN A 1062 5.91 -27.50 -1.94
CA ASN A 1062 5.82 -28.96 -2.11
C ASN A 1062 7.12 -29.71 -1.72
N LEU A 1063 8.07 -29.04 -1.08
CA LEU A 1063 9.34 -29.62 -0.66
C LEU A 1063 9.32 -29.85 0.86
N SER A 1064 9.74 -31.03 1.33
CA SER A 1064 9.76 -31.33 2.76
C SER A 1064 10.83 -30.53 3.50
N GLN A 1065 10.59 -30.25 4.78
CA GLN A 1065 11.49 -29.46 5.62
C GLN A 1065 12.91 -30.04 5.67
N TYR A 1066 13.04 -31.36 5.86
CA TYR A 1066 14.32 -32.09 5.80
C TYR A 1066 15.15 -31.80 4.53
N ARG A 1067 14.50 -31.68 3.36
CA ARG A 1067 15.18 -31.42 2.08
C ARG A 1067 15.60 -29.97 1.92
N ILE A 1068 14.82 -29.05 2.47
CA ILE A 1068 15.13 -27.62 2.50
C ILE A 1068 16.37 -27.39 3.38
N ASP A 1069 16.39 -28.00 4.57
CA ASP A 1069 17.47 -27.84 5.53
C ASP A 1069 18.80 -28.40 4.99
N LYS A 1070 18.79 -29.59 4.35
CA LYS A 1070 19.98 -30.16 3.68
C LYS A 1070 20.53 -29.28 2.55
N LEU A 1071 19.67 -28.65 1.76
CA LEU A 1071 20.10 -27.76 0.67
C LEU A 1071 20.63 -26.43 1.22
N ASN A 1072 20.01 -25.89 2.27
CA ASN A 1072 20.50 -24.67 2.93
C ASN A 1072 21.89 -24.87 3.56
N LEU A 1073 22.18 -26.06 4.10
CA LEU A 1073 23.47 -26.39 4.72
C LEU A 1073 24.67 -26.23 3.76
N ILE A 1074 24.44 -26.31 2.44
CA ILE A 1074 25.46 -26.17 1.40
C ILE A 1074 25.36 -24.84 0.63
N ASN A 1075 24.72 -23.83 1.25
CA ASN A 1075 24.46 -22.50 0.69
C ASN A 1075 23.82 -22.58 -0.71
N PHE A 1076 22.78 -23.41 -0.84
CA PHE A 1076 22.04 -23.58 -2.09
C PHE A 1076 21.21 -22.34 -2.43
N VAL A 1077 21.42 -21.77 -3.61
CA VAL A 1077 20.77 -20.52 -4.02
C VAL A 1077 19.39 -20.81 -4.62
N TRP A 1078 18.34 -20.26 -3.99
CA TRP A 1078 16.95 -20.49 -4.39
C TRP A 1078 16.46 -19.58 -5.53
N ASP A 1079 16.95 -18.33 -5.64
CA ASP A 1079 16.56 -17.36 -6.69
C ASP A 1079 17.78 -16.83 -7.47
N GLN A 1080 17.86 -17.18 -8.76
CA GLN A 1080 18.97 -16.81 -9.64
C GLN A 1080 18.86 -15.40 -10.26
N LYS A 1081 17.70 -14.75 -10.25
CA LYS A 1081 17.49 -13.48 -11.01
C LYS A 1081 17.94 -12.22 -10.29
N LYS A 1082 18.09 -12.24 -8.96
CA LYS A 1082 18.41 -11.04 -8.17
C LYS A 1082 19.88 -10.59 -8.24
N ASP A 1083 20.82 -11.43 -8.71
CA ASP A 1083 22.26 -11.15 -8.50
C ASP A 1083 23.22 -11.60 -9.64
N GLY A 1084 22.77 -11.53 -10.90
CA GLY A 1084 23.56 -12.03 -12.05
C GLY A 1084 24.78 -11.17 -12.43
N TRP A 1085 24.74 -9.85 -12.25
CA TRP A 1085 25.83 -8.94 -12.66
C TRP A 1085 27.01 -8.97 -11.69
N ASN A 1086 26.75 -8.94 -10.38
CA ASN A 1086 27.79 -8.97 -9.34
C ASN A 1086 28.63 -10.26 -9.43
N ARG A 1087 27.99 -11.40 -9.70
CA ARG A 1087 28.69 -12.68 -9.90
C ARG A 1087 29.64 -12.66 -11.10
N SER A 1088 29.18 -12.19 -12.26
CA SER A 1088 30.04 -12.11 -13.45
C SER A 1088 31.16 -11.09 -13.30
N PHE A 1089 30.96 -10.03 -12.51
CA PHE A 1089 32.00 -9.08 -12.13
C PHE A 1089 33.07 -9.73 -11.22
N ASP A 1090 32.66 -10.45 -10.18
CA ASP A 1090 33.59 -11.16 -9.28
C ASP A 1090 34.39 -12.24 -10.03
N ASP A 1091 33.74 -12.99 -10.92
CA ASP A 1091 34.38 -14.00 -11.75
C ASP A 1091 35.40 -13.37 -12.72
N TYR A 1092 35.07 -12.22 -13.31
CA TYR A 1092 35.97 -11.45 -14.16
C TYR A 1092 37.17 -10.91 -13.36
N GLN A 1093 36.93 -10.35 -12.17
CA GLN A 1093 37.99 -9.84 -11.28
C GLN A 1093 38.95 -10.95 -10.87
N LYS A 1094 38.44 -12.13 -10.49
CA LYS A 1094 39.25 -13.31 -10.15
C LYS A 1094 40.06 -13.78 -11.35
N PHE A 1095 39.47 -13.83 -12.54
CA PHE A 1095 40.18 -14.20 -13.77
C PHE A 1095 41.33 -13.23 -14.06
N LYS A 1096 41.06 -11.93 -14.00
CA LYS A 1096 42.07 -10.89 -14.28
C LYS A 1096 43.21 -10.91 -13.26
N LYS A 1097 42.89 -11.11 -11.96
CA LYS A 1097 43.88 -11.25 -10.89
C LYS A 1097 44.74 -12.52 -11.05
N LYS A 1098 44.15 -13.62 -11.51
CA LYS A 1098 44.84 -14.92 -11.66
C LYS A 1098 45.70 -14.99 -12.92
N HIS A 1099 45.21 -14.47 -14.04
CA HIS A 1099 45.84 -14.66 -15.35
C HIS A 1099 46.52 -13.40 -15.90
N CYS A 1100 46.35 -12.25 -15.26
CA CYS A 1100 46.93 -10.96 -15.64
C CYS A 1100 46.72 -10.61 -17.14
N LYS A 1101 45.60 -11.07 -17.72
CA LYS A 1101 45.23 -10.86 -19.11
C LYS A 1101 43.73 -10.65 -19.25
N GLU A 1102 43.33 -10.04 -20.38
CA GLU A 1102 41.94 -9.94 -20.79
C GLU A 1102 41.43 -11.29 -21.33
N PRO A 1103 40.18 -11.69 -21.00
CA PRO A 1103 39.62 -12.94 -21.48
C PRO A 1103 39.39 -12.90 -23.00
N SER A 1104 39.82 -13.95 -23.69
CA SER A 1104 39.71 -14.06 -25.15
C SER A 1104 38.45 -14.80 -25.62
N SER A 1105 37.71 -14.21 -26.57
CA SER A 1105 36.58 -14.86 -27.25
C SER A 1105 36.98 -16.09 -28.05
N SER A 1106 38.27 -16.22 -28.38
CA SER A 1106 38.85 -17.32 -29.15
C SER A 1106 39.50 -18.40 -28.26
N SER A 1107 39.43 -18.27 -26.93
CA SER A 1107 39.99 -19.25 -26.00
C SER A 1107 39.35 -20.62 -26.18
N LYS A 1108 40.10 -21.72 -25.99
CA LYS A 1108 39.53 -23.08 -25.97
C LYS A 1108 38.64 -23.30 -24.74
N GLU A 1109 38.89 -22.58 -23.65
CA GLU A 1109 38.12 -22.66 -22.42
C GLU A 1109 36.77 -21.94 -22.53
N LYS A 1110 35.70 -22.69 -22.28
CA LYS A 1110 34.32 -22.19 -22.38
C LYS A 1110 34.03 -21.06 -21.39
N PHE A 1111 34.69 -21.07 -20.22
CA PHE A 1111 34.54 -20.05 -19.18
C PHE A 1111 35.20 -18.72 -19.55
N GLU A 1112 36.42 -18.76 -20.10
CA GLU A 1112 37.10 -17.56 -20.60
C GLU A 1112 36.30 -16.90 -21.74
N ARG A 1113 35.74 -17.69 -22.68
CA ARG A 1113 34.87 -17.15 -23.74
C ARG A 1113 33.59 -16.49 -23.20
N PHE A 1114 33.02 -17.03 -22.13
CA PHE A 1114 31.85 -16.44 -21.46
C PHE A 1114 32.20 -15.08 -20.86
N LEU A 1115 33.32 -14.97 -20.14
CA LEU A 1115 33.80 -13.71 -19.56
C LEU A 1115 34.15 -12.68 -20.66
N ALA A 1116 34.72 -13.13 -21.78
CA ALA A 1116 35.01 -12.27 -22.93
C ALA A 1116 33.72 -11.65 -23.53
N HIS A 1117 32.67 -12.45 -23.67
CA HIS A 1117 31.38 -11.98 -24.19
C HIS A 1117 30.69 -11.03 -23.21
N TRP A 1118 30.73 -11.35 -21.90
CA TRP A 1118 30.20 -10.49 -20.85
C TRP A 1118 30.91 -9.13 -20.79
N ALA A 1119 32.25 -9.11 -20.84
CA ALA A 1119 33.05 -7.89 -20.88
C ALA A 1119 32.78 -7.08 -22.16
N GLY A 1120 32.59 -7.75 -23.29
CA GLY A 1120 32.18 -7.12 -24.55
C GLY A 1120 30.83 -6.39 -24.46
N TYR A 1121 29.85 -6.95 -23.73
CA TYR A 1121 28.60 -6.25 -23.46
C TYR A 1121 28.78 -5.03 -22.55
N GLN A 1122 29.71 -5.07 -21.60
CA GLN A 1122 29.98 -3.90 -20.75
C GLN A 1122 30.58 -2.76 -21.59
N ARG A 1123 31.52 -3.07 -22.50
CA ARG A 1123 32.13 -2.08 -23.42
C ARG A 1123 31.13 -1.42 -24.38
N LYS A 1124 30.12 -2.17 -24.84
CA LYS A 1124 29.04 -1.61 -25.67
C LYS A 1124 28.11 -0.66 -24.91
N GLY A 1125 28.06 -0.78 -23.59
CA GLY A 1125 27.23 0.06 -22.71
C GLY A 1125 27.83 1.43 -22.36
N SER A 1126 29.10 1.70 -22.72
CA SER A 1126 29.76 3.00 -22.49
C SER A 1126 29.71 3.95 -23.70
N GLY A 1127 29.30 3.47 -24.88
CA GLY A 1127 29.06 4.28 -26.09
C GLY A 1127 27.58 4.33 -26.47
N ARG A 1128 27.18 5.34 -27.28
CA ARG A 1128 25.81 5.71 -27.72
C ARG A 1128 24.90 4.51 -28.15
N SER A 1129 24.45 3.69 -27.20
CA SER A 1129 23.50 2.59 -27.40
C SER A 1129 22.34 2.70 -26.40
N ARG A 1130 21.21 2.09 -26.75
CA ARG A 1130 19.86 2.29 -26.16
C ARG A 1130 19.72 2.00 -24.64
N LEU A 1131 20.76 1.51 -23.94
CA LEU A 1131 20.74 1.24 -22.50
C LEU A 1131 22.13 1.47 -21.86
N PRO A 1132 22.40 2.66 -21.26
CA PRO A 1132 23.69 2.96 -20.63
C PRO A 1132 23.89 2.20 -19.29
N LEU A 1133 25.14 1.86 -18.97
CA LEU A 1133 25.52 1.29 -17.68
C LEU A 1133 25.36 2.31 -16.55
N SER A 1134 24.86 1.88 -15.39
CA SER A 1134 24.76 2.73 -14.19
C SER A 1134 26.14 3.13 -13.65
N LYS A 1135 26.28 4.36 -13.13
CA LYS A 1135 27.54 4.92 -12.60
C LYS A 1135 28.30 3.98 -11.64
N ASN A 1136 27.62 3.40 -10.65
CA ASN A 1136 28.19 2.43 -9.70
C ASN A 1136 28.86 1.21 -10.38
N LYS A 1137 28.29 0.72 -11.49
CA LYS A 1137 28.87 -0.41 -12.25
C LYS A 1137 30.12 -0.01 -13.03
N VAL A 1138 30.15 1.22 -13.55
CA VAL A 1138 31.32 1.79 -14.22
C VAL A 1138 32.45 1.99 -13.22
N ASP A 1139 32.14 2.54 -12.04
CA ASP A 1139 33.12 2.76 -10.97
C ASP A 1139 33.77 1.45 -10.50
N LYS A 1140 32.96 0.39 -10.33
CA LYS A 1140 33.46 -0.96 -10.01
C LYS A 1140 34.34 -1.57 -11.10
N LEU A 1141 34.02 -1.35 -12.38
CA LEU A 1141 34.86 -1.84 -13.49
C LEU A 1141 36.18 -1.05 -13.57
N ASN A 1142 36.13 0.26 -13.35
CA ASN A 1142 37.32 1.11 -13.31
C ASN A 1142 38.25 0.74 -12.16
N SER A 1143 37.72 0.33 -10.99
CA SER A 1143 38.53 -0.09 -9.84
C SER A 1143 39.32 -1.39 -10.06
N ILE A 1144 39.14 -2.07 -11.19
CA ILE A 1144 39.90 -3.28 -11.58
C ILE A 1144 40.66 -3.07 -12.90
N ASP A 1145 40.97 -1.82 -13.25
CA ASP A 1145 41.67 -1.40 -14.47
C ASP A 1145 41.03 -1.93 -15.76
N PHE A 1146 39.70 -2.05 -15.79
CA PHE A 1146 38.98 -2.65 -16.92
C PHE A 1146 39.29 -1.91 -18.24
N ILE A 1147 39.72 -2.66 -19.26
CA ILE A 1147 40.09 -2.09 -20.56
C ILE A 1147 38.82 -1.85 -21.38
N TRP A 1148 38.47 -0.57 -21.56
CA TRP A 1148 37.29 -0.14 -22.31
C TRP A 1148 37.49 -0.24 -23.83
N ASP A 1149 38.62 0.27 -24.35
CA ASP A 1149 39.01 0.12 -25.75
C ASP A 1149 40.09 -0.95 -25.93
N ILE A 1150 39.65 -2.13 -26.37
CA ILE A 1150 40.53 -3.27 -26.64
C ILE A 1150 41.43 -3.04 -27.86
N HIS A 1151 40.94 -2.32 -28.87
CA HIS A 1151 41.65 -2.15 -30.13
C HIS A 1151 42.85 -1.21 -29.98
N ASP A 1152 42.69 -0.12 -29.23
CA ASP A 1152 43.79 0.79 -28.89
C ASP A 1152 44.84 0.11 -28.00
N PHE A 1153 44.40 -0.65 -26.99
CA PHE A 1153 45.30 -1.38 -26.10
C PHE A 1153 46.18 -2.38 -26.85
N PHE A 1154 45.60 -3.22 -27.71
CA PHE A 1154 46.38 -4.20 -28.49
C PHE A 1154 47.27 -3.53 -29.55
N TRP A 1155 46.82 -2.42 -30.14
CA TRP A 1155 47.64 -1.66 -31.09
C TRP A 1155 48.88 -1.09 -30.41
N ALA A 1156 48.73 -0.43 -29.23
CA ALA A 1156 49.84 0.13 -28.47
C ALA A 1156 50.85 -0.95 -28.04
N ARG A 1157 50.36 -2.12 -27.60
CA ARG A 1157 51.23 -3.25 -27.24
C ARG A 1157 52.04 -3.75 -28.43
N LYS A 1158 51.41 -3.96 -29.60
CA LYS A 1158 52.11 -4.43 -30.80
C LYS A 1158 53.05 -3.39 -31.39
N PHE A 1159 52.72 -2.11 -31.26
CA PHE A 1159 53.63 -1.01 -31.56
C PHE A 1159 54.90 -1.09 -30.70
N ASN A 1160 54.76 -1.27 -29.38
CA ASN A 1160 55.91 -1.43 -28.48
C ASN A 1160 56.72 -2.70 -28.79
N ASP A 1161 56.07 -3.82 -29.09
CA ASP A 1161 56.77 -5.05 -29.50
C ASP A 1161 57.58 -4.83 -30.79
N TYR A 1162 57.01 -4.12 -31.77
CA TYR A 1162 57.69 -3.76 -33.01
C TYR A 1162 58.86 -2.80 -32.75
N GLN A 1163 58.67 -1.78 -31.92
CA GLN A 1163 59.72 -0.83 -31.55
C GLN A 1163 60.91 -1.54 -30.90
N ARG A 1164 60.66 -2.37 -29.88
CA ARG A 1164 61.70 -3.17 -29.21
C ARG A 1164 62.41 -4.11 -30.17
N PHE A 1165 61.67 -4.73 -31.10
CA PHE A 1165 62.28 -5.59 -32.12
C PHE A 1165 63.24 -4.79 -33.01
N LYS A 1166 62.83 -3.60 -33.44
CA LYS A 1166 63.62 -2.73 -34.31
C LYS A 1166 64.86 -2.17 -33.62
N GLU A 1167 64.72 -1.72 -32.38
CA GLU A 1167 65.84 -1.28 -31.54
C GLU A 1167 66.87 -2.39 -31.33
N LYS A 1168 66.40 -3.63 -31.09
CA LYS A 1168 67.30 -4.77 -30.82
C LYS A 1168 67.97 -5.33 -32.08
N ASN A 1169 67.28 -5.41 -33.20
CA ASN A 1169 67.75 -6.15 -34.39
C ASN A 1169 68.14 -5.26 -35.56
N ASN A 1170 67.89 -3.95 -35.46
CA ASN A 1170 68.15 -2.94 -36.49
C ASN A 1170 67.67 -3.31 -37.90
N ARG A 1171 66.60 -4.10 -38.00
CA ARG A 1171 65.97 -4.55 -39.25
C ARG A 1171 64.46 -4.67 -39.12
N GLU A 1172 63.77 -4.73 -40.25
CA GLU A 1172 62.33 -4.99 -40.28
C GLU A 1172 62.04 -6.48 -39.95
N PRO A 1173 60.96 -6.77 -39.19
CA PRO A 1173 60.56 -8.13 -38.88
C PRO A 1173 60.03 -8.83 -40.14
N SER A 1174 60.45 -10.09 -40.35
CA SER A 1174 60.10 -10.87 -41.54
C SER A 1174 58.90 -11.79 -41.31
N ASN A 1175 57.96 -11.80 -42.26
CA ASN A 1175 56.83 -12.73 -42.27
C ASN A 1175 57.27 -14.20 -42.47
N HIS A 1176 58.49 -14.42 -42.99
CA HIS A 1176 59.08 -15.74 -43.22
C HIS A 1176 60.05 -16.18 -42.11
N SER A 1177 60.16 -15.41 -41.01
CA SER A 1177 60.99 -15.81 -39.87
C SER A 1177 60.54 -17.16 -39.30
N LYS A 1178 61.50 -18.01 -38.88
CA LYS A 1178 61.19 -19.26 -38.17
C LYS A 1178 60.63 -18.99 -36.76
N ILE A 1179 60.77 -17.77 -36.25
CA ILE A 1179 60.35 -17.38 -34.90
C ILE A 1179 58.92 -16.80 -34.96
N GLU A 1180 57.96 -17.45 -34.27
CA GLU A 1180 56.55 -17.04 -34.32
C GLU A 1180 56.29 -15.64 -33.76
N SER A 1181 57.04 -15.21 -32.74
CA SER A 1181 56.92 -13.86 -32.20
C SER A 1181 57.29 -12.80 -33.23
N GLU A 1182 58.34 -13.02 -34.03
CA GLU A 1182 58.74 -12.12 -35.13
C GLU A 1182 57.69 -12.13 -36.24
N ARG A 1183 57.19 -13.31 -36.67
CA ARG A 1183 56.12 -13.40 -37.67
C ARG A 1183 54.86 -12.65 -37.23
N SER A 1184 54.51 -12.73 -35.95
CA SER A 1184 53.37 -12.01 -35.38
C SER A 1184 53.54 -10.49 -35.50
N ILE A 1185 54.74 -9.98 -35.23
CA ILE A 1185 55.07 -8.56 -35.35
C ILE A 1185 55.07 -8.13 -36.83
N ALA A 1186 55.63 -8.96 -37.72
CA ALA A 1186 55.68 -8.70 -39.16
C ALA A 1186 54.28 -8.64 -39.80
N ARG A 1187 53.37 -9.56 -39.44
CA ARG A 1187 51.96 -9.54 -39.89
C ARG A 1187 51.25 -8.27 -39.42
N TRP A 1188 51.46 -7.87 -38.17
CA TRP A 1188 50.87 -6.64 -37.63
C TRP A 1188 51.39 -5.39 -38.36
N ALA A 1189 52.71 -5.28 -38.58
CA ALA A 1189 53.33 -4.18 -39.32
C ALA A 1189 52.82 -4.11 -40.77
N ASN A 1190 52.69 -5.24 -41.46
CA ASN A 1190 52.11 -5.29 -42.81
C ASN A 1190 50.63 -4.85 -42.82
N GLY A 1191 49.86 -5.20 -41.80
CA GLY A 1191 48.49 -4.69 -41.63
C GLY A 1191 48.45 -3.16 -41.52
N GLN A 1192 49.40 -2.55 -40.80
CA GLN A 1192 49.48 -1.07 -40.71
C GLN A 1192 49.81 -0.45 -42.08
N ARG A 1193 50.71 -1.07 -42.86
CA ARG A 1193 51.04 -0.61 -44.22
C ARG A 1193 49.83 -0.65 -45.15
N GLU A 1194 49.00 -1.69 -45.06
CA GLU A 1194 47.77 -1.78 -45.86
C GLU A 1194 46.73 -0.74 -45.46
N GLU A 1195 46.49 -0.56 -44.16
CA GLU A 1195 45.56 0.44 -43.64
C GLU A 1195 45.99 1.87 -44.03
N TYR A 1196 47.29 2.14 -44.03
CA TYR A 1196 47.86 3.40 -44.52
C TYR A 1196 47.65 3.58 -46.03
N LYS A 1197 47.91 2.55 -46.85
CA LYS A 1197 47.60 2.58 -48.30
C LYS A 1197 46.11 2.83 -48.59
N LYS A 1198 45.22 2.34 -47.72
CA LYS A 1198 43.76 2.50 -47.86
C LYS A 1198 43.24 3.81 -47.24
N ASN A 1199 44.10 4.71 -46.76
CA ASN A 1199 43.75 5.95 -46.04
C ASN A 1199 42.84 5.73 -44.81
N LYS A 1200 42.91 4.56 -44.17
CA LYS A 1200 42.10 4.21 -42.99
C LYS A 1200 42.86 4.32 -41.66
N LEU A 1201 44.17 4.52 -41.71
CA LEU A 1201 44.99 4.60 -40.51
C LEU A 1201 44.91 6.00 -39.87
N PRO A 1202 44.55 6.11 -38.57
CA PRO A 1202 44.48 7.39 -37.84
C PRO A 1202 45.81 8.19 -37.84
N LYS A 1203 45.72 9.53 -37.88
CA LYS A 1203 46.88 10.45 -37.98
C LYS A 1203 47.86 10.32 -36.81
N ASP A 1204 47.36 10.14 -35.60
CA ASP A 1204 48.13 9.92 -34.37
C ASP A 1204 48.96 8.62 -34.42
N ARG A 1205 48.39 7.55 -35.00
CA ARG A 1205 49.10 6.28 -35.21
C ARG A 1205 50.18 6.38 -36.29
N ILE A 1206 49.92 7.14 -37.35
CA ILE A 1206 50.92 7.45 -38.39
C ILE A 1206 52.10 8.20 -37.79
N SER A 1207 51.85 9.25 -36.99
CA SER A 1207 52.90 10.00 -36.31
C SER A 1207 53.77 9.12 -35.40
N LYS A 1208 53.16 8.22 -34.61
CA LYS A 1208 53.90 7.26 -33.76
C LYS A 1208 54.74 6.27 -34.55
N LEU A 1209 54.24 5.75 -35.68
CA LEU A 1209 55.01 4.84 -36.54
C LEU A 1209 56.18 5.57 -37.23
N ASN A 1210 55.96 6.82 -37.65
CA ASN A 1210 57.01 7.64 -38.23
C ASN A 1210 58.13 7.96 -37.22
N SER A 1211 57.81 8.18 -35.93
CA SER A 1211 58.81 8.50 -34.90
C SER A 1211 59.80 7.37 -34.63
N ILE A 1212 59.50 6.13 -35.07
CA ILE A 1212 60.39 4.97 -34.98
C ILE A 1212 60.94 4.55 -36.36
N ASN A 1213 60.99 5.47 -37.32
CA ASN A 1213 61.46 5.26 -38.70
C ASN A 1213 60.79 4.08 -39.43
N PHE A 1214 59.50 3.81 -39.16
CA PHE A 1214 58.76 2.68 -39.74
C PHE A 1214 58.80 2.69 -41.28
N LYS A 1215 59.27 1.61 -41.91
CA LYS A 1215 59.33 1.55 -43.38
C LYS A 1215 57.95 1.24 -43.95
N TRP A 1216 57.32 2.22 -44.57
CA TRP A 1216 56.00 2.07 -45.21
C TRP A 1216 56.02 1.27 -46.53
N LYS A 1217 57.14 1.28 -47.26
CA LYS A 1217 57.40 0.44 -48.44
C LYS A 1217 58.63 -0.42 -48.18
N LEU A 1218 58.49 -1.74 -48.30
CA LEU A 1218 59.62 -2.68 -48.27
C LEU A 1218 60.13 -2.85 -49.71
N LYS A 1219 61.45 -2.68 -49.94
CA LYS A 1219 62.05 -3.03 -51.23
C LYS A 1219 61.93 -4.54 -51.41
N THR A 1220 61.32 -4.99 -52.50
CA THR A 1220 61.33 -6.38 -52.95
C THR A 1220 62.77 -6.73 -53.31
N LEU A 1221 63.42 -7.55 -52.48
CA LEU A 1221 64.61 -8.28 -52.89
C LEU A 1221 64.12 -9.51 -53.67
N GLU A 1222 64.60 -9.64 -54.91
CA GLU A 1222 64.48 -10.87 -55.69
C GLU A 1222 65.30 -11.98 -55.01
N TYR A 1223 64.62 -13.11 -54.81
CA TYR A 1223 65.04 -14.39 -54.22
C TYR A 1223 65.32 -14.45 -52.70
#